data_AF-Q86HH3-F1
#
_entry.id   AF-Q86HH3-F1
#
_cell.length_a   1.000
_cell.length_b   1.000
_cell.length_c   1.000
_cell.angle_alpha   90.00
_cell.angle_beta   90.00
_cell.angle_gamma   90.00
#
_symmetry.space_group_name_H-M   'P 1'
#
loop_
_entity.id
_entity.type
_entity.pdbx_description
1 polymer ?
#
loop_
_entity_poly.entity_id
_entity_poly.type
_entity_poly.pdbx_seq_one_letter_code
_entity_poly.pdbx_strand_id
1 'polypeptide(L)'
;MKNLISIILLILIFFNYSKFVKSKNCKIAVLLSGDFSDLGYNYQFNEARVKAESILKLSDFSLYYKNLDESEELSEASFKDAIAQGANLIVVASSGQTEMGLKYAKLYKDSDIYWIIKTSARPVDYLPKVAVLDFNTDRAHFTLGYFAGKMSKTGVVGFVSPGAYIASNGNAFYLGAKEARSNITFVTTFTGSWFNPEVAYKAAEMLISNGADFLGMSQDDMSVQKAVIDSGSLGLGVTGYPTRLIYGSANIGLSYITDWTDVFVKYASHVINDTWPDSDYYKTSLNPGGSLLFDEYSYLVPQSIRDLVNNEIEILKNDDFNPFRCNPMYIDLGYKLDVNGCISYNEFEKNQQVLKGDKYSKTISFGTYTIPIEFVDYSSSMKLGITITSSICIFLCIISIIIVLVFRTARIIKSASPAFLFLILMGCILIFIGCIIFSQSPNEGTCRARVWLLSIGYTIFLGSLLVKNWRIWLLFDNPKLKKRSITNWKLYPWVAGILAADVLILAFWQGLGNIRSESRIGIDSLTKYQYTNVCSSNDQGSIALYILLVFHGIKLLVACFISFKIKVVDIDEFNESKPIASSVYIITFCLFIVIPLMVSPQSVTSQVTTICVCAIVTTLISIILLFGSKFYKMITQGAALNQTFASSSKSSSFSQSLEKKKTGEEDDSESSEENGKKAIVVTQQSVLAHFSSDTEDDENETQQIDEEKDEQIAGSNEDIIQPEENIEENNVSVIQSKRLSNQLNGEVEIDSNNL
;
A
#
# COMPACT_ATOMS: atom_id res chain seq x y z
N MET A 1 -46.77 77.88 -7.17
CA MET A 1 -45.57 77.38 -7.88
C MET A 1 -44.29 77.43 -7.05
N LYS A 2 -43.85 78.57 -6.50
CA LYS A 2 -42.59 78.66 -5.72
C LYS A 2 -42.47 77.67 -4.53
N ASN A 3 -43.54 77.46 -3.76
CA ASN A 3 -43.51 76.51 -2.62
C ASN A 3 -43.44 75.04 -3.04
N LEU A 4 -43.93 74.70 -4.24
CA LEU A 4 -43.89 73.32 -4.76
C LEU A 4 -42.47 72.94 -5.20
N ILE A 5 -41.73 73.89 -5.79
CA ILE A 5 -40.34 73.68 -6.24
C ILE A 5 -39.40 73.47 -5.05
N SER A 6 -39.60 74.19 -3.94
CA SER A 6 -38.77 74.05 -2.72
C SER A 6 -38.89 72.66 -2.08
N ILE A 7 -40.11 72.10 -2.03
CA ILE A 7 -40.35 70.76 -1.49
C ILE A 7 -39.72 69.68 -2.38
N ILE A 8 -39.82 69.81 -3.70
CA ILE A 8 -39.19 68.88 -4.65
C ILE A 8 -37.65 68.93 -4.50
N LEU A 9 -37.06 70.10 -4.34
CA LEU A 9 -35.61 70.23 -4.10
C LEU A 9 -35.19 69.58 -2.78
N LEU A 10 -35.97 69.73 -1.72
CA LEU A 10 -35.68 69.16 -0.41
C LEU A 10 -35.81 67.62 -0.42
N ILE A 11 -36.80 67.08 -1.14
CA ILE A 11 -36.93 65.64 -1.39
C ILE A 11 -35.76 65.14 -2.23
N LEU A 12 -35.34 65.86 -3.29
CA LEU A 12 -34.19 65.48 -4.11
C LEU A 12 -32.86 65.57 -3.33
N ILE A 13 -32.72 66.49 -2.38
CA ILE A 13 -31.55 66.58 -1.50
C ILE A 13 -31.58 65.44 -0.47
N PHE A 14 -32.73 65.12 0.14
CA PHE A 14 -32.86 63.96 1.03
C PHE A 14 -32.65 62.62 0.29
N PHE A 15 -33.12 62.50 -0.96
CA PHE A 15 -32.88 61.33 -1.81
C PHE A 15 -31.43 61.26 -2.32
N ASN A 16 -30.74 62.39 -2.54
CA ASN A 16 -29.32 62.38 -2.92
C ASN A 16 -28.38 62.09 -1.74
N TYR A 17 -28.71 62.52 -0.52
CA TYR A 17 -27.88 62.24 0.66
C TYR A 17 -28.09 60.82 1.22
N SER A 18 -29.22 60.19 0.93
CA SER A 18 -29.42 58.76 1.23
C SER A 18 -29.00 57.85 0.08
N LYS A 19 -27.91 58.18 -0.63
CA LYS A 19 -27.05 57.12 -1.16
C LYS A 19 -26.44 56.39 0.04
N PHE A 20 -27.25 55.56 0.68
CA PHE A 20 -26.77 54.49 1.53
C PHE A 20 -25.80 53.71 0.65
N VAL A 21 -24.49 53.91 0.83
CA VAL A 21 -23.51 53.01 0.23
C VAL A 21 -23.83 51.68 0.87
N LYS A 22 -24.53 50.82 0.11
CA LYS A 22 -24.85 49.48 0.55
C LYS A 22 -23.51 48.81 0.80
N SER A 23 -23.18 48.56 2.07
CA SER A 23 -21.93 47.90 2.44
C SER A 23 -21.82 46.61 1.62
N LYS A 24 -20.71 46.46 0.88
CA LYS A 24 -20.50 45.25 0.10
C LYS A 24 -20.38 44.08 1.07
N ASN A 25 -20.97 42.95 0.70
CA ASN A 25 -20.73 41.71 1.43
C ASN A 25 -19.27 41.29 1.22
N CYS A 26 -18.63 40.69 2.22
CA CYS A 26 -17.30 40.13 2.08
C CYS A 26 -17.31 38.68 2.53
N LYS A 27 -16.89 37.79 1.62
CA LYS A 27 -16.69 36.37 1.86
C LYS A 27 -15.23 36.03 1.60
N ILE A 28 -14.52 35.73 2.67
CA ILE A 28 -13.08 35.44 2.65
C ILE A 28 -12.87 33.98 2.25
N ALA A 29 -11.91 33.69 1.39
CA ALA A 29 -11.38 32.34 1.16
C ALA A 29 -9.87 32.33 1.39
N VAL A 30 -9.37 31.37 2.17
CA VAL A 30 -7.93 31.19 2.40
C VAL A 30 -7.45 29.90 1.78
N LEU A 31 -6.41 30.00 0.95
CA LEU A 31 -5.76 28.89 0.27
C LEU A 31 -4.43 28.60 0.96
N LEU A 32 -4.42 27.54 1.78
CA LEU A 32 -3.29 27.16 2.64
C LEU A 32 -2.36 26.15 1.94
N SER A 33 -1.06 26.21 2.25
CA SER A 33 -0.10 25.22 1.74
C SER A 33 -0.32 23.84 2.37
N GLY A 34 -0.60 23.81 3.68
CA GLY A 34 -0.76 22.60 4.49
C GLY A 34 -2.04 22.59 5.32
N ASP A 35 -2.09 21.73 6.32
CA ASP A 35 -3.24 21.58 7.23
C ASP A 35 -3.29 22.71 8.26
N PHE A 36 -4.48 23.25 8.54
CA PHE A 36 -4.67 24.30 9.54
C PHE A 36 -4.41 23.83 10.99
N SER A 37 -4.27 22.52 11.21
CA SER A 37 -3.93 21.92 12.50
C SER A 37 -2.42 21.85 12.77
N ASP A 38 -1.57 22.41 11.90
CA ASP A 38 -0.11 22.39 12.04
C ASP A 38 0.44 23.11 13.28
N LEU A 39 -0.40 23.88 14.00
CA LEU A 39 0.01 24.74 15.11
C LEU A 39 1.21 25.63 14.72
N GLY A 40 1.16 26.16 13.50
CA GLY A 40 2.20 27.00 12.93
C GLY A 40 1.61 28.00 11.95
N TYR A 41 2.20 28.08 10.75
CA TYR A 41 1.84 29.06 9.75
C TYR A 41 0.39 28.92 9.26
N ASN A 42 -0.05 27.70 8.95
CA ASN A 42 -1.39 27.49 8.40
C ASN A 42 -2.46 27.68 9.48
N TYR A 43 -2.17 27.26 10.72
CA TYR A 43 -3.00 27.56 11.88
C TYR A 43 -3.20 29.07 12.04
N GLN A 44 -2.14 29.88 12.00
CA GLN A 44 -2.24 31.32 12.23
C GLN A 44 -3.00 32.06 11.13
N PHE A 45 -2.87 31.64 9.87
CA PHE A 45 -3.68 32.18 8.78
C PHE A 45 -5.16 31.81 8.93
N ASN A 46 -5.45 30.56 9.32
CA ASN A 46 -6.82 30.13 9.55
C ASN A 46 -7.44 30.82 10.78
N GLU A 47 -6.68 31.03 11.84
CA GLU A 47 -7.14 31.77 13.02
C GLU A 47 -7.47 33.22 12.67
N ALA A 48 -6.62 33.88 11.89
CA ALA A 48 -6.88 35.24 11.41
C ALA A 48 -8.15 35.36 10.56
N ARG A 49 -8.43 34.36 9.70
CA ARG A 49 -9.70 34.26 8.96
C ARG A 49 -10.90 34.26 9.90
N VAL A 50 -10.89 33.39 10.91
CA VAL A 50 -12.01 33.24 11.87
C VAL A 50 -12.18 34.50 12.72
N LYS A 51 -11.07 35.10 13.19
CA LYS A 51 -11.12 36.35 13.97
C LYS A 51 -11.62 37.52 13.13
N ALA A 52 -11.16 37.66 11.88
CA ALA A 52 -11.62 38.71 10.99
C ALA A 52 -13.12 38.58 10.67
N GLU A 53 -13.61 37.34 10.43
CA GLU A 53 -15.03 37.06 10.26
C GLU A 53 -15.86 37.51 11.47
N SER A 54 -15.39 37.20 12.68
CA SER A 54 -16.05 37.58 13.93
C SER A 54 -16.03 39.10 14.18
N ILE A 55 -14.88 39.75 14.00
CA ILE A 55 -14.69 41.20 14.23
C ILE A 55 -15.57 42.01 13.26
N LEU A 56 -15.60 41.61 11.99
CA LEU A 56 -16.37 42.30 10.94
C LEU A 56 -17.83 41.86 10.88
N LYS A 57 -18.23 40.83 11.64
CA LYS A 57 -19.58 40.25 11.67
C LYS A 57 -20.07 39.90 10.26
N LEU A 58 -19.22 39.22 9.49
CA LEU A 58 -19.57 38.83 8.13
C LEU A 58 -20.77 37.87 8.16
N SER A 59 -21.71 38.06 7.23
CA SER A 59 -22.92 37.22 7.16
C SER A 59 -22.67 35.86 6.52
N ASP A 60 -21.65 35.79 5.66
CA ASP A 60 -21.29 34.57 4.95
C ASP A 60 -20.07 33.93 5.59
N PHE A 61 -20.17 32.63 5.87
CA PHE A 61 -19.05 31.86 6.39
C PHE A 61 -17.87 31.92 5.43
N SER A 62 -16.70 32.26 5.97
CA SER A 62 -15.47 32.24 5.19
C SER A 62 -15.04 30.80 4.85
N LEU A 63 -14.38 30.65 3.71
CA LEU A 63 -13.91 29.38 3.18
C LEU A 63 -12.43 29.16 3.51
N TYR A 64 -12.02 27.91 3.55
CA TYR A 64 -10.62 27.54 3.66
C TYR A 64 -10.35 26.26 2.87
N TYR A 65 -9.14 26.18 2.33
CA TYR A 65 -8.65 25.04 1.56
C TYR A 65 -7.24 24.71 2.07
N LYS A 66 -6.90 23.43 2.11
CA LYS A 66 -5.66 22.92 2.74
C LYS A 66 -4.92 21.96 1.82
N ASN A 67 -3.64 21.71 2.13
CA ASN A 67 -2.77 20.77 1.42
C ASN A 67 -2.65 21.04 -0.09
N LEU A 68 -2.76 22.31 -0.49
CA LEU A 68 -2.83 22.68 -1.90
C LEU A 68 -1.48 22.59 -2.62
N ASP A 69 -0.37 22.55 -1.89
CA ASP A 69 0.96 22.37 -2.46
C ASP A 69 1.25 20.89 -2.81
N GLU A 70 0.37 19.95 -2.43
CA GLU A 70 0.49 18.53 -2.79
C GLU A 70 0.13 18.24 -4.25
N SER A 71 -0.74 19.06 -4.86
CA SER A 71 -1.22 18.86 -6.23
C SER A 71 -1.65 20.16 -6.90
N GLU A 72 -1.10 20.44 -8.07
CA GLU A 72 -1.50 21.57 -8.91
C GLU A 72 -2.99 21.48 -9.30
N GLU A 73 -3.50 20.27 -9.56
CA GLU A 73 -4.92 20.05 -9.89
C GLU A 73 -5.84 20.37 -8.71
N LEU A 74 -5.45 19.99 -7.50
CA LEU A 74 -6.19 20.29 -6.27
C LEU A 74 -6.19 21.80 -6.00
N SER A 75 -5.05 22.45 -6.19
CA SER A 75 -4.91 23.90 -6.09
C SER A 75 -5.86 24.57 -7.10
N GLU A 76 -5.82 24.20 -8.37
CA GLU A 76 -6.66 24.81 -9.41
C GLU A 76 -8.17 24.60 -9.13
N ALA A 77 -8.56 23.40 -8.70
CA ALA A 77 -9.93 23.12 -8.30
C ALA A 77 -10.39 24.02 -7.14
N SER A 78 -9.50 24.29 -6.18
CA SER A 78 -9.80 25.14 -5.01
C SER A 78 -10.00 26.60 -5.39
N PHE A 79 -9.21 27.14 -6.33
CA PHE A 79 -9.45 28.49 -6.88
C PHE A 79 -10.82 28.59 -7.55
N LYS A 80 -11.19 27.61 -8.39
CA LYS A 80 -12.49 27.59 -9.08
C LYS A 80 -13.64 27.47 -8.10
N ASP A 81 -13.51 26.59 -7.12
CA ASP A 81 -14.53 26.35 -6.11
C ASP A 81 -14.74 27.57 -5.20
N ALA A 82 -13.67 28.23 -4.74
CA ALA A 82 -13.77 29.46 -3.95
C ALA A 82 -14.57 30.55 -4.68
N ILE A 83 -14.29 30.74 -5.98
CA ILE A 83 -15.00 31.70 -6.84
C ILE A 83 -16.44 31.27 -7.06
N ALA A 84 -16.70 29.99 -7.34
CA ALA A 84 -18.04 29.46 -7.55
C ALA A 84 -18.92 29.58 -6.30
N GLN A 85 -18.32 29.46 -5.12
CA GLN A 85 -18.98 29.68 -3.83
C GLN A 85 -19.11 31.17 -3.46
N GLY A 86 -18.70 32.10 -4.32
CA GLY A 86 -18.89 33.54 -4.15
C GLY A 86 -17.88 34.23 -3.24
N ALA A 87 -16.70 33.63 -3.02
CA ALA A 87 -15.62 34.33 -2.31
C ALA A 87 -15.15 35.54 -3.12
N ASN A 88 -15.11 36.71 -2.47
CA ASN A 88 -14.66 37.95 -3.08
C ASN A 88 -13.41 38.56 -2.42
N LEU A 89 -12.91 37.97 -1.34
CA LEU A 89 -11.56 38.21 -0.85
C LEU A 89 -10.81 36.87 -0.79
N ILE A 90 -9.89 36.66 -1.73
CA ILE A 90 -9.15 35.40 -1.86
C ILE A 90 -7.71 35.60 -1.40
N VAL A 91 -7.31 34.87 -0.35
CA VAL A 91 -5.98 34.92 0.25
C VAL A 91 -5.18 33.70 -0.19
N VAL A 92 -4.19 33.93 -1.05
CA VAL A 92 -3.24 32.92 -1.52
C VAL A 92 -2.05 32.90 -0.56
N ALA A 93 -2.07 31.99 0.41
CA ALA A 93 -1.12 31.98 1.52
C ALA A 93 0.18 31.22 1.22
N SER A 94 0.27 30.46 0.12
CA SER A 94 1.50 29.76 -0.28
C SER A 94 2.26 30.51 -1.37
N SER A 95 3.60 30.51 -1.26
CA SER A 95 4.50 30.94 -2.34
C SER A 95 4.48 29.98 -3.53
N GLY A 96 4.16 28.70 -3.31
CA GLY A 96 3.98 27.73 -4.40
C GLY A 96 2.78 28.05 -5.28
N GLN A 97 1.81 28.79 -4.76
CA GLN A 97 0.57 29.15 -5.45
C GLN A 97 0.60 30.57 -6.03
N THR A 98 1.69 31.32 -5.87
CA THR A 98 1.79 32.72 -6.34
C THR A 98 1.46 32.84 -7.82
N GLU A 99 2.02 31.99 -8.68
CA GLU A 99 1.78 32.05 -10.13
C GLU A 99 0.32 31.77 -10.48
N MET A 100 -0.28 30.76 -9.84
CA MET A 100 -1.70 30.44 -10.02
C MET A 100 -2.60 31.57 -9.51
N GLY A 101 -2.28 32.15 -8.35
CA GLY A 101 -2.98 33.31 -7.81
C GLY A 101 -2.97 34.50 -8.77
N LEU A 102 -1.80 34.82 -9.35
CA LEU A 102 -1.67 35.90 -10.33
C LEU A 102 -2.42 35.61 -11.63
N LYS A 103 -2.42 34.35 -12.09
CA LYS A 103 -3.20 33.90 -13.25
C LYS A 103 -4.70 34.12 -13.02
N TYR A 104 -5.24 33.69 -11.89
CA TYR A 104 -6.67 33.87 -11.58
C TYR A 104 -7.04 35.34 -11.32
N ALA A 105 -6.19 36.09 -10.61
CA ALA A 105 -6.39 37.52 -10.44
C ALA A 105 -6.46 38.27 -11.79
N LYS A 106 -5.65 37.87 -12.77
CA LYS A 106 -5.70 38.41 -14.13
C LYS A 106 -6.98 38.00 -14.88
N LEU A 107 -7.41 36.75 -14.76
CA LEU A 107 -8.64 36.25 -15.39
C LEU A 107 -9.90 36.95 -14.85
N TYR A 108 -9.92 37.26 -13.55
CA TYR A 108 -11.06 37.87 -12.86
C TYR A 108 -10.85 39.37 -12.55
N LYS A 109 -9.94 40.05 -13.23
CA LYS A 109 -9.61 41.47 -12.98
C LYS A 109 -10.84 42.40 -13.01
N ASP A 110 -11.81 42.09 -13.87
CA ASP A 110 -13.03 42.89 -14.08
C ASP A 110 -14.18 42.45 -13.16
N SER A 111 -14.01 41.36 -12.40
CA SER A 111 -14.98 40.87 -11.41
C SER A 111 -14.79 41.54 -10.06
N ASP A 112 -15.82 41.56 -9.20
CA ASP A 112 -15.73 42.11 -7.83
C ASP A 112 -15.03 41.11 -6.89
N ILE A 113 -13.80 40.71 -7.24
CA ILE A 113 -12.94 39.78 -6.50
C ILE A 113 -11.60 40.45 -6.24
N TYR A 114 -11.18 40.43 -4.98
CA TYR A 114 -9.96 41.03 -4.46
C TYR A 114 -9.03 39.93 -3.96
N TRP A 115 -7.73 40.17 -4.03
CA TRP A 115 -6.71 39.15 -3.83
C TRP A 115 -5.66 39.63 -2.85
N ILE A 116 -5.29 38.78 -1.91
CA ILE A 116 -4.05 38.91 -1.14
C ILE A 116 -3.16 37.76 -1.58
N ILE A 117 -2.01 38.07 -2.17
CA ILE A 117 -1.10 37.05 -2.72
C ILE A 117 0.22 37.11 -2.00
N LYS A 118 0.61 35.99 -1.37
CA LYS A 118 1.94 35.86 -0.78
C LYS A 118 3.00 35.88 -1.87
N THR A 119 3.92 36.85 -1.80
CA THR A 119 5.12 36.91 -2.63
C THR A 119 6.11 37.93 -2.09
N SER A 120 7.41 37.71 -2.31
CA SER A 120 8.47 38.69 -2.05
C SER A 120 8.69 39.64 -3.23
N ALA A 121 8.02 39.42 -4.37
CA ALA A 121 8.10 40.30 -5.53
C ALA A 121 7.39 41.65 -5.26
N ARG A 122 7.91 42.73 -5.86
CA ARG A 122 7.29 44.07 -5.79
C ARG A 122 5.84 44.05 -6.31
N PRO A 123 5.00 45.01 -5.87
CA PRO A 123 3.59 45.05 -6.23
C PRO A 123 3.33 44.97 -7.73
N VAL A 124 2.19 44.36 -8.03
CA VAL A 124 1.78 44.00 -9.39
C VAL A 124 0.93 45.13 -9.94
N ASP A 125 1.56 46.24 -10.30
CA ASP A 125 0.87 47.50 -10.69
C ASP A 125 -0.14 47.32 -11.85
N TYR A 126 -0.04 46.23 -12.62
CA TYR A 126 -0.98 45.91 -13.70
C TYR A 126 -2.24 45.15 -13.23
N LEU A 127 -2.41 44.87 -11.93
CA LEU A 127 -3.57 44.19 -11.33
C LEU A 127 -4.13 44.99 -10.13
N PRO A 128 -5.11 45.90 -10.33
CA PRO A 128 -5.53 46.88 -9.31
C PRO A 128 -6.24 46.29 -8.08
N LYS A 129 -6.58 45.00 -8.09
CA LYS A 129 -7.29 44.31 -6.99
C LYS A 129 -6.40 43.30 -6.27
N VAL A 130 -5.09 43.38 -6.48
CA VAL A 130 -4.10 42.51 -5.85
C VAL A 130 -3.31 43.30 -4.82
N ALA A 131 -3.39 42.86 -3.57
CA ALA A 131 -2.46 43.23 -2.52
C ALA A 131 -1.40 42.14 -2.40
N VAL A 132 -0.14 42.55 -2.27
CA VAL A 132 0.97 41.63 -2.02
C VAL A 132 1.17 41.48 -0.51
N LEU A 133 1.35 40.25 -0.05
CA LEU A 133 1.74 39.93 1.32
C LEU A 133 3.16 39.35 1.32
N ASP A 134 4.13 40.14 1.78
CA ASP A 134 5.52 39.71 1.95
C ASP A 134 5.72 39.18 3.37
N PHE A 135 5.71 37.86 3.50
CA PHE A 135 5.97 37.15 4.75
C PHE A 135 7.47 36.87 4.90
N ASN A 136 8.13 37.69 5.71
CA ASN A 136 9.54 37.53 6.04
C ASN A 136 9.72 37.41 7.55
N THR A 137 10.47 36.40 8.01
CA THR A 137 10.75 36.14 9.43
C THR A 137 12.20 36.42 9.82
N ASP A 138 13.00 37.05 8.95
CA ASP A 138 14.43 37.29 9.19
C ASP A 138 14.66 38.06 10.49
N ARG A 139 13.83 39.07 10.79
CA ARG A 139 13.92 39.81 12.06
C ARG A 139 13.63 38.92 13.27
N ALA A 140 12.62 38.06 13.15
CA ALA A 140 12.30 37.11 14.21
C ALA A 140 13.46 36.14 14.43
N HIS A 141 14.03 35.60 13.36
CA HIS A 141 15.21 34.73 13.43
C HIS A 141 16.44 35.45 13.97
N PHE A 142 16.68 36.71 13.61
CA PHE A 142 17.76 37.51 14.16
C PHE A 142 17.63 37.69 15.67
N THR A 143 16.46 38.09 16.18
CA THR A 143 16.22 38.22 17.62
C THR A 143 16.36 36.90 18.34
N LEU A 144 15.85 35.81 17.77
CA LEU A 144 16.02 34.47 18.35
C LEU A 144 17.49 34.03 18.37
N GLY A 145 18.25 34.37 17.33
CA GLY A 145 19.69 34.20 17.28
C GLY A 145 20.40 34.99 18.36
N TYR A 146 20.05 36.25 18.55
CA TYR A 146 20.58 37.11 19.61
C TYR A 146 20.28 36.53 21.00
N PHE A 147 19.04 36.10 21.23
CA PHE A 147 18.63 35.37 22.44
C PHE A 147 19.49 34.10 22.65
N ALA A 148 19.65 33.28 21.61
CA ALA A 148 20.46 32.06 21.66
C ALA A 148 21.93 32.36 22.00
N GLY A 149 22.52 33.39 21.39
CA GLY A 149 23.89 33.82 21.68
C GLY A 149 24.09 34.32 23.11
N LYS A 150 23.08 34.96 23.70
CA LYS A 150 23.10 35.38 25.12
C LYS A 150 22.87 34.23 26.11
N MET A 151 22.09 33.23 25.72
CA MET A 151 21.72 32.10 26.59
C MET A 151 22.66 30.90 26.48
N SER A 152 23.35 30.73 25.36
CA SER A 152 24.22 29.59 25.09
C SER A 152 25.37 29.50 26.10
N LYS A 153 25.45 28.36 26.77
CA LYS A 153 26.53 28.00 27.70
C LYS A 153 27.72 27.41 26.96
N THR A 154 27.48 26.64 25.90
CA THR A 154 28.54 26.01 25.11
C THR A 154 29.24 27.00 24.18
N GLY A 155 28.57 28.10 23.81
CA GLY A 155 29.03 29.00 22.76
C GLY A 155 28.88 28.42 21.36
N VAL A 156 28.10 27.35 21.21
CA VAL A 156 27.75 26.71 19.95
C VAL A 156 26.24 26.81 19.78
N VAL A 157 25.80 27.43 18.70
CA VAL A 157 24.38 27.46 18.31
C VAL A 157 24.25 26.92 16.89
N GLY A 158 23.05 26.54 16.49
CA GLY A 158 22.88 25.95 15.17
C GLY A 158 21.54 26.21 14.51
N PHE A 159 21.42 25.70 13.29
CA PHE A 159 20.22 25.90 12.48
C PHE A 159 19.98 24.72 11.52
N VAL A 160 18.75 24.23 11.51
CA VAL A 160 18.28 23.17 10.60
C VAL A 160 17.41 23.80 9.51
N SER A 161 17.77 23.62 8.24
CA SER A 161 17.03 24.21 7.11
C SER A 161 16.53 23.12 6.14
N PRO A 162 15.42 23.33 5.40
CA PRO A 162 14.96 22.38 4.39
C PRO A 162 15.99 22.20 3.27
N GLY A 163 16.77 23.24 2.96
CA GLY A 163 17.77 23.20 1.90
C GLY A 163 18.67 24.43 1.89
N ALA A 164 19.82 24.31 1.22
CA ALA A 164 20.82 25.37 1.14
C ALA A 164 20.33 26.65 0.43
N TYR A 165 19.29 26.55 -0.41
CA TYR A 165 18.71 27.69 -1.12
C TYR A 165 17.86 28.60 -0.21
N ILE A 166 17.48 28.12 0.99
CA ILE A 166 16.77 28.89 2.01
C ILE A 166 17.80 29.33 3.05
N ALA A 167 18.55 30.38 2.71
CA ALA A 167 19.67 30.85 3.53
C ALA A 167 19.29 32.01 4.47
N SER A 168 18.26 32.81 4.14
CA SER A 168 17.92 34.06 4.85
C SER A 168 17.72 33.88 6.35
N ASN A 169 16.85 32.94 6.74
CA ASN A 169 16.52 32.69 8.16
C ASN A 169 17.75 32.21 8.94
N GLY A 170 18.54 31.30 8.37
CA GLY A 170 19.77 30.80 8.97
C GLY A 170 20.84 31.90 9.09
N ASN A 171 20.98 32.75 8.07
CA ASN A 171 21.86 33.91 8.08
C ASN A 171 21.47 34.90 9.17
N ALA A 172 20.18 35.25 9.23
CA ALA A 172 19.66 36.20 10.22
C ALA A 172 19.88 35.67 11.64
N PHE A 173 19.57 34.39 11.88
CA PHE A 173 19.80 33.74 13.17
C PHE A 173 21.29 33.72 13.55
N TYR A 174 22.17 33.33 12.64
CA TYR A 174 23.61 33.34 12.88
C TYR A 174 24.14 34.75 13.19
N LEU A 175 23.74 35.76 12.42
CA LEU A 175 24.17 37.14 12.62
C LEU A 175 23.67 37.72 13.95
N GLY A 176 22.45 37.38 14.36
CA GLY A 176 21.93 37.75 15.69
C GLY A 176 22.75 37.10 16.81
N ALA A 177 23.08 35.81 16.68
CA ALA A 177 23.91 35.12 17.67
C ALA A 177 25.32 35.71 17.75
N LYS A 178 25.90 36.10 16.61
CA LYS A 178 27.22 36.75 16.54
C LYS A 178 27.21 38.14 17.15
N GLU A 179 26.13 38.90 16.96
CA GLU A 179 25.93 40.21 17.60
C GLU A 179 25.85 40.07 19.13
N ALA A 180 25.17 39.04 19.62
CA ALA A 180 25.12 38.74 21.04
C ALA A 180 26.47 38.28 21.62
N ARG A 181 27.25 37.52 20.84
CA ARG A 181 28.53 36.90 21.24
C ARG A 181 29.46 36.74 20.03
N SER A 182 30.52 37.55 19.97
CA SER A 182 31.42 37.62 18.81
C SER A 182 32.19 36.32 18.50
N ASN A 183 32.46 35.47 19.50
CA ASN A 183 33.18 34.20 19.35
C ASN A 183 32.27 32.97 19.23
N ILE A 184 31.01 33.15 18.81
CA ILE A 184 30.06 32.04 18.65
C ILE A 184 30.52 31.07 17.54
N THR A 185 30.35 29.77 17.79
CA THR A 185 30.44 28.73 16.74
C THR A 185 29.04 28.44 16.20
N PHE A 186 28.90 28.39 14.88
CA PHE A 186 27.63 28.12 14.22
C PHE A 186 27.66 26.76 13.53
N VAL A 187 26.70 25.89 13.82
CA VAL A 187 26.57 24.57 13.18
C VAL A 187 25.27 24.47 12.40
N THR A 188 25.30 23.98 11.16
CA THR A 188 24.10 23.91 10.33
C THR A 188 24.06 22.65 9.47
N THR A 189 22.84 22.20 9.16
CA THR A 189 22.57 21.04 8.32
C THR A 189 21.25 21.22 7.57
N PHE A 190 21.09 20.49 6.48
CA PHE A 190 19.86 20.49 5.68
C PHE A 190 19.09 19.17 5.81
N THR A 191 17.76 19.19 5.70
CA THR A 191 16.93 17.96 5.76
C THR A 191 16.45 17.49 4.39
N GLY A 192 16.53 18.35 3.36
CA GLY A 192 16.06 18.06 2.00
C GLY A 192 14.53 18.12 1.82
N SER A 193 13.77 18.47 2.86
CA SER A 193 12.31 18.56 2.85
C SER A 193 11.85 19.63 3.83
N TRP A 194 10.73 20.31 3.58
CA TRP A 194 10.08 21.18 4.57
C TRP A 194 9.47 20.38 5.74
N PHE A 195 8.97 19.19 5.44
CA PHE A 195 8.29 18.32 6.39
C PHE A 195 8.91 16.91 6.37
N ASN A 196 9.73 16.62 7.38
CA ASN A 196 10.17 15.26 7.69
C ASN A 196 10.61 15.23 9.17
N PRO A 197 9.66 15.08 10.10
CA PRO A 197 9.93 15.22 11.53
C PRO A 197 11.05 14.30 12.04
N GLU A 198 11.18 13.10 11.47
CA GLU A 198 12.19 12.14 11.90
C GLU A 198 13.61 12.54 11.46
N VAL A 199 13.76 12.96 10.19
CA VAL A 199 15.04 13.47 9.68
C VAL A 199 15.40 14.77 10.40
N ALA A 200 14.44 15.67 10.62
CA ALA A 200 14.67 16.93 11.31
C ALA A 200 15.06 16.74 12.78
N TYR A 201 14.41 15.82 13.51
CA TYR A 201 14.80 15.45 14.88
C TYR A 201 16.24 14.89 14.92
N LYS A 202 16.56 13.93 14.04
CA LYS A 202 17.89 13.29 13.99
C LYS A 202 18.99 14.26 13.53
N ALA A 203 18.67 15.17 12.61
CA ALA A 203 19.55 16.25 12.19
C ALA A 203 19.84 17.21 13.35
N ALA A 204 18.82 17.53 14.16
CA ALA A 204 18.98 18.33 15.37
C ALA A 204 19.85 17.61 16.42
N GLU A 205 19.64 16.32 16.67
CA GLU A 205 20.50 15.50 17.54
C GLU A 205 21.96 15.52 17.06
N MET A 206 22.22 15.44 15.75
CA MET A 206 23.56 15.57 15.21
C MET A 206 24.18 16.94 15.54
N LEU A 207 23.46 18.04 15.39
CA LEU A 207 23.96 19.37 15.76
C LEU A 207 24.21 19.50 17.27
N ILE A 208 23.31 18.96 18.10
CA ILE A 208 23.45 18.92 19.57
C ILE A 208 24.68 18.10 19.96
N SER A 209 24.92 16.96 19.32
CA SER A 209 26.12 16.14 19.55
C SER A 209 27.42 16.86 19.18
N ASN A 210 27.34 17.86 18.29
CA ASN A 210 28.45 18.76 17.94
C ASN A 210 28.51 20.01 18.85
N GLY A 211 27.79 20.00 19.97
CA GLY A 211 27.88 20.98 21.05
C GLY A 211 26.78 22.06 21.05
N ALA A 212 25.88 22.07 20.06
CA ALA A 212 24.83 23.09 20.00
C ALA A 212 23.84 22.94 21.15
N ASP A 213 23.60 24.02 21.90
CA ASP A 213 22.60 24.05 22.98
C ASP A 213 21.34 24.87 22.63
N PHE A 214 21.39 25.66 21.55
CA PHE A 214 20.24 26.31 20.95
C PHE A 214 20.21 26.10 19.44
N LEU A 215 19.06 25.70 18.92
CA LEU A 215 18.83 25.50 17.48
C LEU A 215 17.65 26.35 16.99
N GLY A 216 17.87 27.08 15.90
CA GLY A 216 16.81 27.59 15.04
C GLY A 216 16.44 26.57 13.96
N MET A 217 15.30 26.78 13.28
CA MET A 217 14.93 25.99 12.12
C MET A 217 13.98 26.73 11.18
N SER A 218 13.76 26.16 10.00
CA SER A 218 12.71 26.56 9.04
C SER A 218 11.79 25.40 8.63
N GLN A 219 11.70 24.32 9.42
CA GLN A 219 10.82 23.19 9.10
C GLN A 219 9.35 23.51 9.41
N ASP A 220 8.42 22.82 8.75
CA ASP A 220 6.97 22.94 8.96
C ASP A 220 6.48 22.16 10.20
N ASP A 221 7.40 21.67 11.04
CA ASP A 221 7.10 20.85 12.22
C ASP A 221 8.06 21.16 13.38
N MET A 222 7.67 20.81 14.61
CA MET A 222 8.41 21.18 15.83
C MET A 222 9.49 20.18 16.28
N SER A 223 9.92 19.27 15.40
CA SER A 223 10.86 18.20 15.77
C SER A 223 12.24 18.69 16.20
N VAL A 224 12.76 19.76 15.60
CA VAL A 224 14.06 20.34 15.98
C VAL A 224 14.00 20.89 17.40
N GLN A 225 12.92 21.58 17.75
CA GLN A 225 12.68 22.06 19.11
C GLN A 225 12.58 20.90 20.09
N LYS A 226 11.84 19.86 19.71
CA LYS A 226 11.68 18.67 20.55
C LYS A 226 13.02 18.01 20.86
N ALA A 227 13.91 17.90 19.87
CA ALA A 227 15.27 17.36 20.08
C ALA A 227 16.09 18.23 21.05
N VAL A 228 16.00 19.57 20.95
CA VAL A 228 16.67 20.50 21.89
C VAL A 228 16.12 20.32 23.32
N ILE A 229 14.80 20.24 23.47
CA ILE A 229 14.14 20.03 24.77
C ILE A 229 14.55 18.69 25.39
N ASP A 230 14.56 17.62 24.59
CA ASP A 230 14.97 16.28 25.04
C ASP A 230 16.43 16.22 25.47
N SER A 231 17.29 17.06 24.88
CA SER A 231 18.69 17.21 25.29
C SER A 231 18.86 18.00 26.60
N GLY A 232 17.77 18.54 27.17
CA GLY A 232 17.77 19.32 28.42
C GLY A 232 18.03 20.82 28.25
N SER A 233 18.01 21.33 27.01
CA SER A 233 18.16 22.76 26.72
C SER A 233 16.81 23.42 26.42
N LEU A 234 16.74 24.75 26.49
CA LEU A 234 15.52 25.49 26.15
C LEU A 234 15.33 25.50 24.62
N GLY A 235 14.17 25.06 24.16
CA GLY A 235 13.76 25.18 22.76
C GLY A 235 13.41 26.62 22.36
N LEU A 236 13.42 26.89 21.06
CA LEU A 236 12.99 28.17 20.47
C LEU A 236 11.73 27.96 19.61
N GLY A 237 10.66 28.71 19.87
CA GLY A 237 9.46 28.65 19.03
C GLY A 237 9.65 29.45 17.74
N VAL A 238 9.62 28.76 16.60
CA VAL A 238 9.88 29.36 15.28
C VAL A 238 8.80 29.05 14.25
N THR A 239 7.66 28.50 14.66
CA THR A 239 6.56 28.16 13.74
C THR A 239 5.57 29.31 13.55
N GLY A 240 5.72 30.41 14.31
CA GLY A 240 4.73 31.48 14.40
C GLY A 240 3.60 31.21 15.40
N TYR A 241 3.63 30.09 16.12
CA TYR A 241 2.66 29.75 17.17
C TYR A 241 3.33 29.81 18.56
N PRO A 242 2.59 30.16 19.64
CA PRO A 242 3.10 30.10 21.03
C PRO A 242 3.44 28.66 21.46
N THR A 243 4.65 28.21 21.10
CA THR A 243 5.12 26.82 21.27
C THR A 243 5.14 26.36 22.74
N ARG A 244 5.16 27.30 23.70
CA ARG A 244 5.02 27.01 25.13
C ARG A 244 3.68 26.36 25.49
N LEU A 245 2.63 26.54 24.70
CA LEU A 245 1.33 25.90 24.94
C LEU A 245 1.40 24.38 24.66
N ILE A 246 2.38 23.93 23.89
CA ILE A 246 2.58 22.52 23.53
C ILE A 246 3.60 21.87 24.47
N TYR A 247 4.76 22.51 24.66
CA TYR A 247 5.85 21.92 25.46
C TYR A 247 5.96 22.47 26.88
N GLY A 248 5.14 23.45 27.26
CA GLY A 248 5.17 24.10 28.57
C GLY A 248 6.20 25.23 28.68
N SER A 249 5.89 26.23 29.51
CA SER A 249 6.73 27.42 29.72
C SER A 249 8.12 27.13 30.30
N ALA A 250 8.37 25.94 30.85
CA ALA A 250 9.68 25.53 31.34
C ALA A 250 10.64 25.09 30.22
N ASN A 251 10.11 24.74 29.04
CA ASN A 251 10.88 24.11 27.97
C ASN A 251 11.15 25.04 26.78
N ILE A 252 10.41 26.14 26.65
CA ILE A 252 10.55 27.09 25.54
C ILE A 252 11.10 28.42 26.05
N GLY A 253 12.30 28.78 25.61
CA GLY A 253 12.97 30.01 26.04
C GLY A 253 12.28 31.28 25.52
N LEU A 254 12.03 31.32 24.21
CA LEU A 254 11.36 32.41 23.51
C LEU A 254 10.74 31.86 22.20
N SER A 255 9.58 32.38 21.82
CA SER A 255 8.96 32.12 20.51
C SER A 255 8.69 33.42 19.79
N TYR A 256 8.79 33.43 18.47
CA TYR A 256 8.05 34.43 17.68
C TYR A 256 6.66 33.89 17.34
N ILE A 257 5.70 34.80 17.30
CA ILE A 257 4.31 34.54 16.93
C ILE A 257 4.00 35.37 15.68
N THR A 258 3.15 34.83 14.80
CA THR A 258 2.54 35.61 13.73
C THR A 258 1.07 35.86 14.01
N ASP A 259 0.61 37.10 13.93
CA ASP A 259 -0.82 37.44 13.99
C ASP A 259 -1.24 38.18 12.72
N TRP A 260 -2.12 37.55 11.94
CA TRP A 260 -2.60 38.09 10.66
C TRP A 260 -3.98 38.75 10.77
N THR A 261 -4.54 38.82 11.98
CA THR A 261 -5.91 39.30 12.22
C THR A 261 -6.10 40.71 11.68
N ASP A 262 -5.22 41.64 12.03
CA ASP A 262 -5.30 43.04 11.60
C ASP A 262 -5.15 43.19 10.08
N VAL A 263 -4.31 42.35 9.46
CA VAL A 263 -4.12 42.32 8.00
C VAL A 263 -5.43 41.91 7.31
N PHE A 264 -6.05 40.85 7.80
CA PHE A 264 -7.31 40.34 7.24
C PHE A 264 -8.45 41.34 7.46
N VAL A 265 -8.55 41.93 8.66
CA VAL A 265 -9.54 42.97 8.99
C VAL A 265 -9.35 44.19 8.09
N LYS A 266 -8.12 44.66 7.88
CA LYS A 266 -7.80 45.78 6.98
C LYS A 266 -8.34 45.53 5.57
N TYR A 267 -7.94 44.42 4.94
CA TYR A 267 -8.29 44.14 3.55
C TYR A 267 -9.78 43.79 3.38
N ALA A 268 -10.38 43.04 4.29
CA ALA A 268 -11.82 42.79 4.27
C ALA A 268 -12.62 44.09 4.47
N SER A 269 -12.16 45.02 5.32
CA SER A 269 -12.79 46.34 5.46
C SER A 269 -12.70 47.15 4.16
N HIS A 270 -11.58 47.06 3.42
CA HIS A 270 -11.46 47.70 2.11
C HIS A 270 -12.48 47.14 1.10
N VAL A 271 -12.74 45.83 1.12
CA VAL A 271 -13.77 45.20 0.28
C VAL A 271 -15.17 45.69 0.68
N ILE A 272 -15.52 45.66 1.97
CA ILE A 272 -16.85 46.06 2.49
C ILE A 272 -17.17 47.52 2.15
N ASN A 273 -16.17 48.40 2.32
CA ASN A 273 -16.31 49.84 2.15
C ASN A 273 -16.05 50.32 0.72
N ASP A 274 -15.65 49.43 -0.19
CA ASP A 274 -15.28 49.75 -1.57
C ASP A 274 -14.14 50.79 -1.65
N THR A 275 -13.11 50.60 -0.82
CA THR A 275 -11.95 51.51 -0.68
C THR A 275 -10.62 50.83 -0.98
N TRP A 276 -10.65 49.76 -1.79
CA TRP A 276 -9.44 49.01 -2.13
C TRP A 276 -8.43 49.89 -2.87
N PRO A 277 -7.16 49.94 -2.44
CA PRO A 277 -6.13 50.73 -3.11
C PRO A 277 -5.70 50.10 -4.44
N ASP A 278 -5.35 50.92 -5.44
CA ASP A 278 -4.89 50.44 -6.76
C ASP A 278 -3.67 49.50 -6.68
N SER A 279 -2.84 49.65 -5.65
CA SER A 279 -1.82 48.69 -5.29
C SER A 279 -1.57 48.78 -3.79
N ASP A 280 -1.29 47.65 -3.15
CA ASP A 280 -0.83 47.63 -1.76
C ASP A 280 0.20 46.52 -1.57
N TYR A 281 1.12 46.78 -0.66
CA TYR A 281 2.22 45.89 -0.34
C TYR A 281 2.37 45.85 1.18
N TYR A 282 1.89 44.75 1.76
CA TYR A 282 2.06 44.48 3.17
C TYR A 282 3.38 43.75 3.39
N LYS A 283 4.16 44.21 4.37
CA LYS A 283 5.37 43.54 4.83
C LYS A 283 5.25 43.23 6.31
N THR A 284 5.69 42.05 6.72
CA THR A 284 5.83 41.70 8.14
C THR A 284 6.67 42.73 8.89
N SER A 285 6.21 43.11 10.08
CA SER A 285 6.87 44.10 10.94
C SER A 285 6.65 43.76 12.42
N LEU A 286 7.60 44.18 13.26
CA LEU A 286 7.51 44.14 14.73
C LEU A 286 6.82 45.38 15.32
N ASN A 287 6.48 46.36 14.47
CA ASN A 287 5.76 47.56 14.89
C ASN A 287 4.40 47.21 15.53
N PRO A 288 3.85 48.07 16.41
CA PRO A 288 2.47 47.92 16.86
C PRO A 288 1.50 47.81 15.66
N GLY A 289 0.69 46.75 15.63
CA GLY A 289 -0.19 46.42 14.49
C GLY A 289 0.50 45.65 13.35
N GLY A 290 1.78 45.36 13.48
CA GLY A 290 2.52 44.43 12.60
C GLY A 290 2.20 42.98 12.93
N SER A 291 2.42 42.09 11.97
CA SER A 291 2.08 40.67 12.11
C SER A 291 3.14 39.83 12.79
N LEU A 292 4.30 40.38 13.18
CA LEU A 292 5.31 39.65 13.96
C LEU A 292 5.32 40.13 15.40
N LEU A 293 5.25 39.17 16.33
CA LEU A 293 5.24 39.39 17.76
C LEU A 293 6.20 38.39 18.44
N PHE A 294 6.51 38.62 19.70
CA PHE A 294 7.21 37.65 20.54
C PHE A 294 6.31 37.19 21.68
N ASP A 295 6.35 35.89 21.97
CA ASP A 295 5.65 35.26 23.10
C ASP A 295 6.35 35.57 24.42
N GLU A 296 5.73 35.14 25.52
CA GLU A 296 6.32 35.14 26.84
C GLU A 296 7.64 34.34 26.90
N TYR A 297 8.62 34.88 27.62
CA TYR A 297 9.85 34.17 27.94
C TYR A 297 9.60 33.04 28.94
N SER A 298 10.42 31.98 28.89
CA SER A 298 10.49 31.03 30.01
C SER A 298 10.84 31.75 31.31
N TYR A 299 10.30 31.28 32.43
CA TYR A 299 10.71 31.73 33.76
C TYR A 299 12.17 31.36 34.09
N LEU A 300 12.78 30.45 33.32
CA LEU A 300 14.20 30.11 33.42
C LEU A 300 15.11 31.13 32.72
N VAL A 301 14.57 32.06 31.92
CA VAL A 301 15.35 33.14 31.30
C VAL A 301 15.61 34.25 32.33
N PRO A 302 16.87 34.59 32.64
CA PRO A 302 17.18 35.67 33.58
C PRO A 302 16.66 37.02 33.09
N GLN A 303 16.22 37.88 34.03
CA GLN A 303 15.69 39.21 33.70
C GLN A 303 16.68 40.05 32.87
N SER A 304 17.97 39.99 33.19
CA SER A 304 19.01 40.71 32.45
C SER A 304 19.07 40.34 30.96
N ILE A 305 18.75 39.08 30.61
CA ILE A 305 18.70 38.65 29.21
C ILE A 305 17.40 39.11 28.56
N ARG A 306 16.27 39.04 29.28
CA ARG A 306 14.98 39.56 28.80
C ARG A 306 15.08 41.04 28.44
N ASP A 307 15.71 41.85 29.29
CA ASP A 307 15.87 43.28 29.06
C ASP A 307 16.73 43.56 27.80
N LEU A 308 17.84 42.83 27.63
CA LEU A 308 18.70 42.96 26.44
C LEU A 308 17.96 42.58 25.15
N VAL A 309 17.22 41.47 25.17
CA VAL A 309 16.47 41.00 23.99
C VAL A 309 15.30 41.93 23.68
N ASN A 310 14.60 42.44 24.69
CA ASN A 310 13.55 43.43 24.50
C ASN A 310 14.09 44.74 23.92
N ASN A 311 15.26 45.20 24.38
CA ASN A 311 15.91 46.37 23.78
C ASN A 311 16.25 46.13 22.30
N GLU A 312 16.73 44.94 21.95
CA GLU A 312 16.97 44.56 20.55
C GLU A 312 15.67 44.55 19.73
N ILE A 313 14.58 44.01 20.29
CA ILE A 313 13.25 44.03 19.65
C ILE A 313 12.78 45.47 19.39
N GLU A 314 12.94 46.37 20.36
CA GLU A 314 12.58 47.79 20.19
C GLU A 314 13.40 48.46 19.09
N ILE A 315 14.69 48.16 18.97
CA ILE A 315 15.54 48.65 17.89
C ILE A 315 15.05 48.13 16.53
N LEU A 316 14.68 46.84 16.44
CA LEU A 316 14.22 46.18 15.22
C LEU A 316 12.79 46.53 14.80
N LYS A 317 12.04 47.32 15.59
CA LYS A 317 10.78 47.93 15.17
C LYS A 317 10.99 48.96 14.07
N ASN A 318 12.14 49.65 14.07
CA ASN A 318 12.47 50.56 12.98
C ASN A 318 12.70 49.79 11.68
N ASP A 319 11.79 49.93 10.72
CA ASP A 319 11.82 49.16 9.49
C ASP A 319 13.04 49.45 8.59
N ASP A 320 13.63 50.64 8.74
CA ASP A 320 14.83 51.06 8.03
C ASP A 320 16.10 50.42 8.60
N PHE A 321 16.08 49.98 9.86
CA PHE A 321 17.21 49.35 10.52
C PHE A 321 17.23 47.83 10.27
N ASN A 322 18.26 47.33 9.58
CA ASN A 322 18.35 45.92 9.17
C ASN A 322 19.76 45.35 9.43
N PRO A 323 20.13 45.06 10.69
CA PRO A 323 21.51 44.74 11.09
C PRO A 323 22.08 43.51 10.37
N PHE A 324 21.23 42.53 10.04
CA PHE A 324 21.62 41.32 9.29
C PHE A 324 21.91 41.56 7.81
N ARG A 325 21.44 42.68 7.21
CA ARG A 325 21.75 43.07 5.82
C ARG A 325 22.86 44.11 5.74
N CYS A 326 23.08 44.86 6.81
CA CYS A 326 24.07 45.94 6.87
C CYS A 326 25.33 45.53 7.63
N ASN A 327 25.60 44.21 7.72
CA ASN A 327 26.76 43.70 8.43
C ASN A 327 28.06 44.02 7.65
N PRO A 328 29.10 44.60 8.29
CA PRO A 328 30.35 44.95 7.61
C PRO A 328 31.06 43.77 6.94
N MET A 329 30.81 42.54 7.39
CA MET A 329 31.34 41.31 6.78
C MET A 329 31.02 41.18 5.29
N TYR A 330 29.92 41.77 4.81
CA TYR A 330 29.58 41.72 3.39
C TYR A 330 30.63 42.40 2.50
N ILE A 331 31.39 43.37 3.02
CA ILE A 331 32.52 44.00 2.31
C ILE A 331 33.63 42.97 2.09
N ASP A 332 33.97 42.19 3.12
CA ASP A 332 35.00 41.15 3.05
C ASP A 332 34.59 40.00 2.11
N LEU A 333 33.28 39.78 1.96
CA LEU A 333 32.70 38.83 1.01
C LEU A 333 32.58 39.38 -0.43
N GLY A 334 32.96 40.65 -0.66
CA GLY A 334 32.98 41.28 -1.99
C GLY A 334 31.64 41.84 -2.48
N TYR A 335 30.65 42.00 -1.59
CA TYR A 335 29.37 42.61 -1.95
C TYR A 335 29.47 44.14 -1.99
N LYS A 336 28.70 44.75 -2.89
CA LYS A 336 28.53 46.21 -2.95
C LYS A 336 27.40 46.61 -2.03
N LEU A 337 27.69 47.54 -1.12
CA LEU A 337 26.70 48.08 -0.20
C LEU A 337 25.95 49.25 -0.84
N ASP A 338 24.67 49.38 -0.49
CA ASP A 338 23.85 50.54 -0.82
C ASP A 338 24.22 51.76 0.05
N VAL A 339 23.47 52.86 -0.11
CA VAL A 339 23.70 54.13 0.61
C VAL A 339 23.57 53.97 2.13
N ASN A 340 22.81 52.97 2.59
CA ASN A 340 22.62 52.68 4.00
C ASN A 340 23.68 51.70 4.55
N GLY A 341 24.63 51.28 3.72
CA GLY A 341 25.65 50.30 4.09
C GLY A 341 25.13 48.86 4.09
N CYS A 342 24.09 48.56 3.29
CA CYS A 342 23.40 47.27 3.30
C CYS A 342 23.46 46.59 1.93
N ILE A 343 23.47 45.25 1.91
CA ILE A 343 23.24 44.50 0.67
C ILE A 343 21.74 44.50 0.31
N SER A 344 21.43 44.29 -0.97
CA SER A 344 20.03 44.18 -1.40
C SER A 344 19.36 42.95 -0.77
N TYR A 345 18.03 43.00 -0.61
CA TYR A 345 17.29 41.88 -0.03
C TYR A 345 17.46 40.59 -0.85
N ASN A 346 17.41 40.68 -2.18
CA ASN A 346 17.60 39.54 -3.07
C ASN A 346 19.03 38.94 -2.97
N GLU A 347 20.05 39.78 -2.72
CA GLU A 347 21.41 39.28 -2.43
C GLU A 347 21.45 38.57 -1.07
N PHE A 348 20.80 39.13 -0.05
CA PHE A 348 20.73 38.53 1.29
C PHE A 348 20.01 37.18 1.29
N GLU A 349 18.83 37.12 0.65
CA GLU A 349 17.99 35.93 0.57
C GLU A 349 18.73 34.74 -0.03
N LYS A 350 19.55 35.00 -1.06
CA LYS A 350 20.33 34.00 -1.79
C LYS A 350 21.75 33.82 -1.24
N ASN A 351 22.12 34.52 -0.17
CA ASN A 351 23.49 34.50 0.33
C ASN A 351 23.79 33.20 1.07
N GLN A 352 24.46 32.26 0.40
CA GLN A 352 24.97 31.05 1.04
C GLN A 352 26.37 31.23 1.66
N GLN A 353 27.05 32.35 1.40
CA GLN A 353 28.43 32.58 1.85
C GLN A 353 28.52 32.92 3.33
N VAL A 354 27.52 33.59 3.89
CA VAL A 354 27.44 33.88 5.34
C VAL A 354 27.56 32.59 6.17
N LEU A 355 26.90 31.51 5.74
CA LEU A 355 26.98 30.20 6.39
C LEU A 355 28.20 29.37 6.00
N LYS A 356 29.08 29.87 5.12
CA LYS A 356 30.40 29.24 4.86
C LYS A 356 31.45 29.69 5.88
N GLY A 357 31.13 30.67 6.72
CA GLY A 357 32.00 31.20 7.77
C GLY A 357 32.88 32.35 7.29
N ASP A 358 33.37 33.11 8.27
CA ASP A 358 34.31 34.22 8.07
C ASP A 358 35.63 33.93 8.83
N LYS A 359 36.60 34.85 8.77
CA LYS A 359 37.90 34.67 9.44
C LYS A 359 37.79 34.65 10.99
N TYR A 360 36.72 35.20 11.55
CA TYR A 360 36.55 35.50 12.97
C TYR A 360 35.54 34.59 13.69
N SER A 361 34.68 33.90 12.95
CA SER A 361 33.72 32.93 13.48
C SER A 361 33.93 31.54 12.87
N LYS A 362 33.53 30.51 13.61
CA LYS A 362 33.59 29.12 13.13
C LYS A 362 32.21 28.69 12.69
N THR A 363 31.94 28.71 11.38
CA THR A 363 30.75 28.09 10.82
C THR A 363 31.07 26.70 10.27
N ILE A 364 30.28 25.69 10.65
CA ILE A 364 30.40 24.31 10.19
C ILE A 364 29.08 23.90 9.55
N SER A 365 29.10 23.66 8.24
CA SER A 365 27.96 23.10 7.51
C SER A 365 28.18 21.59 7.28
N PHE A 366 27.24 20.77 7.73
CA PHE A 366 27.26 19.31 7.58
C PHE A 366 26.62 18.83 6.26
N GLY A 367 26.18 19.76 5.40
CA GLY A 367 25.46 19.42 4.18
C GLY A 367 24.05 18.88 4.45
N THR A 368 23.56 18.02 3.57
CA THR A 368 22.23 17.40 3.73
C THR A 368 22.33 16.16 4.61
N TYR A 369 21.64 16.19 5.74
CA TYR A 369 21.48 15.04 6.63
C TYR A 369 20.45 14.07 6.05
N THR A 370 20.83 12.81 5.99
CA THR A 370 19.93 11.70 5.66
C THR A 370 20.07 10.64 6.74
N ILE A 371 18.94 10.02 7.13
CA ILE A 371 18.99 8.88 8.04
C ILE A 371 19.63 7.72 7.27
N PRO A 372 20.67 7.06 7.84
CA PRO A 372 21.30 5.93 7.19
C PRO A 372 20.27 4.82 7.00
N ILE A 373 20.15 4.32 5.77
CA ILE A 373 19.25 3.22 5.47
C ILE A 373 19.86 1.89 5.91
N GLU A 374 19.08 1.07 6.60
CA GLU A 374 19.51 -0.25 7.07
C GLU A 374 18.98 -1.36 6.16
N PHE A 375 19.85 -2.33 5.82
CA PHE A 375 19.42 -3.53 5.11
C PHE A 375 18.72 -4.46 6.08
N VAL A 376 17.43 -4.72 5.83
CA VAL A 376 16.68 -5.71 6.59
C VAL A 376 16.43 -6.93 5.71
N ASP A 377 17.19 -7.97 6.03
CA ASP A 377 17.03 -9.29 5.47
C ASP A 377 15.92 -10.06 6.20
N TYR A 378 15.42 -11.15 5.60
CA TYR A 378 14.49 -12.02 6.29
C TYR A 378 15.09 -12.58 7.58
N SER A 379 14.26 -12.72 8.61
CA SER A 379 14.73 -13.18 9.92
C SER A 379 15.42 -14.55 9.83
N SER A 380 16.54 -14.70 10.52
CA SER A 380 17.30 -15.96 10.55
C SER A 380 16.46 -17.14 11.04
N SER A 381 15.56 -16.89 12.00
CA SER A 381 14.62 -17.88 12.53
C SER A 381 13.64 -18.37 11.46
N MET A 382 13.09 -17.47 10.63
CA MET A 382 12.22 -17.83 9.51
C MET A 382 12.98 -18.67 8.48
N LYS A 383 14.18 -18.21 8.07
CA LYS A 383 15.04 -18.94 7.11
C LYS A 383 15.31 -20.36 7.56
N LEU A 384 15.71 -20.52 8.80
CA LEU A 384 16.04 -21.81 9.39
C LEU A 384 14.77 -22.69 9.52
N GLY A 385 13.68 -22.15 10.06
CA GLY A 385 12.44 -22.89 10.29
C GLY A 385 11.82 -23.45 9.01
N ILE A 386 11.74 -22.64 7.95
CA ILE A 386 11.21 -23.09 6.65
C ILE A 386 12.15 -24.12 6.03
N THR A 387 13.47 -23.87 6.07
CA THR A 387 14.45 -24.79 5.47
C THR A 387 14.44 -26.17 6.12
N ILE A 388 14.40 -26.24 7.46
CA ILE A 388 14.34 -27.51 8.20
C ILE A 388 13.03 -28.25 7.88
N THR A 389 11.89 -27.55 7.95
CA THR A 389 10.58 -28.17 7.72
C THR A 389 10.45 -28.70 6.30
N SER A 390 10.82 -27.91 5.29
CA SER A 390 10.82 -28.35 3.89
C SER A 390 11.78 -29.51 3.64
N SER A 391 12.97 -29.52 4.28
CA SER A 391 13.92 -30.62 4.15
C SER A 391 13.38 -31.94 4.72
N ILE A 392 12.69 -31.89 5.87
CA ILE A 392 11.99 -33.05 6.44
C ILE A 392 10.91 -33.55 5.47
N CYS A 393 10.12 -32.65 4.89
CA CYS A 393 9.10 -33.02 3.92
C CYS A 393 9.68 -33.64 2.64
N ILE A 394 10.80 -33.12 2.12
CA ILE A 394 11.53 -33.71 0.99
C ILE A 394 11.99 -35.13 1.33
N PHE A 395 12.54 -35.33 2.53
CA PHE A 395 12.95 -36.66 2.99
C PHE A 395 11.77 -37.65 3.04
N LEU A 396 10.59 -37.21 3.53
CA LEU A 396 9.37 -38.02 3.51
C LEU A 396 8.89 -38.34 2.09
N CYS A 397 9.03 -37.41 1.14
CA CYS A 397 8.75 -37.68 -0.27
C CYS A 397 9.70 -38.73 -0.85
N ILE A 398 10.99 -38.66 -0.56
CA ILE A 398 11.99 -39.64 -1.03
C ILE A 398 11.70 -41.03 -0.46
N ILE A 399 11.38 -41.14 0.84
CA ILE A 399 10.93 -42.40 1.45
C ILE A 399 9.70 -42.93 0.73
N SER A 400 8.72 -42.07 0.46
CA SER A 400 7.49 -42.45 -0.26
C SER A 400 7.79 -42.95 -1.68
N ILE A 401 8.74 -42.34 -2.39
CA ILE A 401 9.21 -42.80 -3.71
C ILE A 401 9.81 -44.21 -3.58
N ILE A 402 10.68 -44.45 -2.59
CA ILE A 402 11.31 -45.76 -2.38
C ILE A 402 10.26 -46.83 -2.09
N ILE A 403 9.27 -46.55 -1.22
CA ILE A 403 8.18 -47.48 -0.92
C ILE A 403 7.38 -47.80 -2.18
N VAL A 404 7.03 -46.78 -2.99
CA VAL A 404 6.31 -46.99 -4.25
C VAL A 404 7.13 -47.82 -5.25
N LEU A 405 8.46 -47.65 -5.30
CA LEU A 405 9.35 -48.46 -6.15
C LEU A 405 9.38 -49.92 -5.71
N VAL A 406 9.59 -50.18 -4.41
CA VAL A 406 9.70 -51.53 -3.86
C VAL A 406 8.39 -52.31 -3.99
N PHE A 407 7.25 -51.66 -3.69
CA PHE A 407 5.94 -52.29 -3.69
C PHE A 407 5.14 -52.04 -4.99
N ARG A 408 5.80 -51.67 -6.09
CA ARG A 408 5.14 -51.33 -7.38
C ARG A 408 4.25 -52.45 -7.95
N THR A 409 4.57 -53.71 -7.63
CA THR A 409 3.83 -54.89 -8.08
C THR A 409 2.66 -55.24 -7.16
N ALA A 410 2.63 -54.70 -5.94
CA ALA A 410 1.54 -54.94 -4.99
C ALA A 410 0.23 -54.39 -5.56
N ARG A 411 -0.86 -55.15 -5.40
CA ARG A 411 -2.19 -54.81 -5.97
C ARG A 411 -2.61 -53.38 -5.64
N ILE A 412 -2.36 -52.92 -4.42
CA ILE A 412 -2.72 -51.59 -3.91
C ILE A 412 -1.99 -50.46 -4.66
N ILE A 413 -0.69 -50.63 -4.98
CA ILE A 413 0.11 -49.60 -5.67
C ILE A 413 -0.06 -49.72 -7.19
N LYS A 414 -0.15 -50.95 -7.72
CA LYS A 414 -0.36 -51.22 -9.14
C LYS A 414 -1.67 -50.60 -9.63
N SER A 415 -2.76 -50.68 -8.85
CA SER A 415 -4.05 -50.08 -9.21
C SER A 415 -4.01 -48.54 -9.22
N ALA A 416 -3.21 -47.93 -8.34
CA ALA A 416 -3.06 -46.49 -8.25
C ALA A 416 -2.17 -45.87 -9.35
N SER A 417 -1.70 -46.66 -10.32
CA SER A 417 -0.78 -46.26 -11.39
C SER A 417 0.52 -45.64 -10.86
N PRO A 418 1.57 -46.44 -10.59
CA PRO A 418 2.81 -45.99 -9.93
C PRO A 418 3.46 -44.75 -10.57
N ALA A 419 3.40 -44.61 -11.89
CA ALA A 419 3.95 -43.45 -12.60
C ALA A 419 3.32 -42.11 -12.18
N PHE A 420 2.01 -42.06 -11.97
CA PHE A 420 1.34 -40.85 -11.48
C PHE A 420 1.74 -40.53 -10.04
N LEU A 421 1.97 -41.56 -9.22
CA LEU A 421 2.47 -41.36 -7.86
C LEU A 421 3.87 -40.76 -7.85
N PHE A 422 4.75 -41.20 -8.76
CA PHE A 422 6.07 -40.59 -8.93
C PHE A 422 5.98 -39.13 -9.38
N LEU A 423 5.12 -38.82 -10.35
CA LEU A 423 4.91 -37.43 -10.78
C LEU A 423 4.40 -36.55 -9.64
N ILE A 424 3.40 -37.00 -8.89
CA ILE A 424 2.88 -36.27 -7.71
C ILE A 424 4.00 -36.00 -6.70
N LEU A 425 4.78 -37.01 -6.34
CA LEU A 425 5.89 -36.85 -5.38
C LEU A 425 6.99 -35.94 -5.93
N MET A 426 7.29 -36.00 -7.22
CA MET A 426 8.24 -35.08 -7.88
C MET A 426 7.76 -33.63 -7.81
N GLY A 427 6.46 -33.40 -8.07
CA GLY A 427 5.85 -32.08 -7.94
C GLY A 427 5.95 -31.54 -6.51
N CYS A 428 5.64 -32.38 -5.51
CA CYS A 428 5.79 -32.00 -4.10
C CYS A 428 7.24 -31.64 -3.73
N ILE A 429 8.23 -32.41 -4.19
CA ILE A 429 9.65 -32.10 -3.96
C ILE A 429 10.01 -30.73 -4.54
N LEU A 430 9.58 -30.42 -5.76
CA LEU A 430 9.82 -29.12 -6.38
C LEU A 430 9.15 -27.97 -5.61
N ILE A 431 7.95 -28.16 -5.06
CA ILE A 431 7.30 -27.16 -4.21
C ILE A 431 8.12 -26.92 -2.94
N PHE A 432 8.61 -27.97 -2.28
CA PHE A 432 9.44 -27.82 -1.08
C PHE A 432 10.79 -27.16 -1.36
N ILE A 433 11.47 -27.52 -2.47
CA ILE A 433 12.68 -26.82 -2.92
C ILE A 433 12.35 -25.35 -3.22
N GLY A 434 11.21 -25.09 -3.86
CA GLY A 434 10.68 -23.75 -4.09
C GLY A 434 10.53 -22.95 -2.80
N CYS A 435 9.94 -23.53 -1.75
CA CYS A 435 9.78 -22.88 -0.44
C CYS A 435 11.13 -22.54 0.22
N ILE A 436 12.14 -23.42 0.12
CA ILE A 436 13.49 -23.16 0.62
C ILE A 436 14.06 -21.91 -0.07
N ILE A 437 13.97 -21.84 -1.40
CA ILE A 437 14.49 -20.71 -2.19
C ILE A 437 13.67 -19.44 -1.96
N PHE A 438 12.36 -19.55 -1.75
CA PHE A 438 11.49 -18.42 -1.42
C PHE A 438 11.81 -17.83 -0.04
N SER A 439 12.32 -18.65 0.87
CA SER A 439 12.75 -18.24 2.21
C SER A 439 14.13 -17.58 2.22
N GLN A 440 15.00 -17.85 1.25
CA GLN A 440 16.32 -17.21 1.15
C GLN A 440 16.24 -15.79 0.60
N SER A 441 17.24 -14.95 0.89
CA SER A 441 17.31 -13.56 0.43
C SER A 441 17.25 -13.47 -1.10
N PRO A 442 16.41 -12.59 -1.67
CA PRO A 442 16.34 -12.40 -3.11
C PRO A 442 17.66 -11.94 -3.71
N ASN A 443 18.04 -12.62 -4.78
CA ASN A 443 19.10 -12.28 -5.71
C ASN A 443 18.59 -12.62 -7.12
N GLU A 444 19.34 -12.25 -8.16
CA GLU A 444 18.91 -12.45 -9.54
C GLU A 444 18.55 -13.91 -9.85
N GLY A 445 19.37 -14.88 -9.39
CA GLY A 445 19.13 -16.30 -9.64
C GLY A 445 17.94 -16.88 -8.88
N THR A 446 17.83 -16.56 -7.58
CA THR A 446 16.73 -17.00 -6.71
C THR A 446 15.41 -16.41 -7.18
N CYS A 447 15.34 -15.16 -7.64
CA CYS A 447 14.10 -14.59 -8.18
C CYS A 447 13.58 -15.38 -9.38
N ARG A 448 14.46 -15.77 -10.31
CA ARG A 448 14.09 -16.64 -11.43
C ARG A 448 13.63 -18.01 -10.94
N ALA A 449 14.41 -18.62 -10.04
CA ALA A 449 14.09 -19.94 -9.49
C ALA A 449 12.77 -19.97 -8.71
N ARG A 450 12.43 -18.91 -7.98
CA ARG A 450 11.17 -18.76 -7.23
C ARG A 450 9.95 -18.89 -8.13
N VAL A 451 9.98 -18.19 -9.26
CA VAL A 451 8.89 -18.19 -10.26
C VAL A 451 8.76 -19.56 -10.92
N TRP A 452 9.88 -20.19 -11.29
CA TRP A 452 9.87 -21.47 -12.00
C TRP A 452 9.50 -22.66 -11.12
N LEU A 453 10.15 -22.83 -9.95
CA LEU A 453 10.05 -24.06 -9.16
C LEU A 453 8.68 -24.26 -8.53
N LEU A 454 8.09 -23.20 -7.96
CA LEU A 454 6.76 -23.30 -7.36
C LEU A 454 5.69 -23.54 -8.42
N SER A 455 5.75 -22.86 -9.57
CA SER A 455 4.79 -23.03 -10.67
C SER A 455 4.86 -24.43 -11.27
N ILE A 456 6.05 -24.89 -11.64
CA ILE A 456 6.25 -26.23 -12.22
C ILE A 456 5.88 -27.31 -11.21
N GLY A 457 6.33 -27.18 -9.96
CA GLY A 457 6.01 -28.13 -8.90
C GLY A 457 4.51 -28.26 -8.67
N TYR A 458 3.80 -27.13 -8.59
CA TYR A 458 2.35 -27.10 -8.47
C TYR A 458 1.65 -27.68 -9.70
N THR A 459 2.12 -27.37 -10.91
CA THR A 459 1.55 -27.89 -12.15
C THR A 459 1.72 -29.40 -12.28
N ILE A 460 2.88 -29.96 -11.92
CA ILE A 460 3.10 -31.41 -11.91
C ILE A 460 2.21 -32.06 -10.85
N PHE A 461 2.14 -31.49 -9.66
CA PHE A 461 1.34 -31.99 -8.55
C PHE A 461 -0.17 -32.00 -8.89
N LEU A 462 -0.76 -30.82 -9.12
CA LEU A 462 -2.19 -30.68 -9.41
C LEU A 462 -2.56 -31.28 -10.77
N GLY A 463 -1.73 -31.10 -11.79
CA GLY A 463 -1.98 -31.63 -13.14
C GLY A 463 -2.02 -33.16 -13.16
N SER A 464 -1.17 -33.83 -12.38
CA SER A 464 -1.21 -35.29 -12.23
C SER A 464 -2.48 -35.76 -11.53
N LEU A 465 -2.92 -35.06 -10.47
CA LEU A 465 -4.19 -35.36 -9.79
C LEU A 465 -5.39 -35.13 -10.72
N LEU A 466 -5.38 -34.04 -11.49
CA LEU A 466 -6.42 -33.67 -12.44
C LEU A 466 -6.59 -34.75 -13.53
N VAL A 467 -5.52 -35.11 -14.24
CA VAL A 467 -5.58 -36.10 -15.33
C VAL A 467 -5.96 -37.48 -14.79
N LYS A 468 -5.47 -37.85 -13.60
CA LYS A 468 -5.84 -39.10 -12.96
C LYS A 468 -7.33 -39.14 -12.59
N ASN A 469 -7.88 -38.07 -12.01
CA ASN A 469 -9.30 -37.98 -11.68
C ASN A 469 -10.18 -37.91 -12.93
N TRP A 470 -9.70 -37.24 -13.97
CA TRP A 470 -10.39 -37.17 -15.24
C TRP A 470 -10.53 -38.56 -15.89
N ARG A 471 -9.50 -39.39 -15.83
CA ARG A 471 -9.55 -40.81 -16.25
C ARG A 471 -10.67 -41.56 -15.53
N ILE A 472 -10.80 -41.38 -14.21
CA ILE A 472 -11.84 -42.02 -13.40
C ILE A 472 -13.21 -41.52 -13.85
N TRP A 473 -13.40 -40.21 -13.97
CA TRP A 473 -14.66 -39.62 -14.45
C TRP A 473 -15.09 -40.15 -15.83
N LEU A 474 -14.17 -40.24 -16.81
CA LEU A 474 -14.45 -40.78 -18.15
C LEU A 474 -14.85 -42.26 -18.15
N LEU A 475 -14.46 -43.02 -17.13
CA LEU A 475 -14.86 -44.41 -16.98
C LEU A 475 -16.31 -44.53 -16.47
N PHE A 476 -16.74 -43.61 -15.60
CA PHE A 476 -18.08 -43.60 -15.01
C PHE A 476 -19.12 -42.87 -15.87
N ASP A 477 -18.73 -41.89 -16.67
CA ASP A 477 -19.64 -41.10 -17.54
C ASP A 477 -20.09 -41.88 -18.79
N ASN A 478 -20.08 -43.21 -18.77
CA ASN A 478 -20.46 -44.04 -19.90
C ASN A 478 -21.85 -44.67 -19.69
N PRO A 479 -22.92 -44.11 -20.29
CA PRO A 479 -24.29 -44.60 -20.10
C PRO A 479 -24.49 -46.05 -20.60
N LYS A 480 -23.60 -46.55 -21.47
CA LYS A 480 -23.76 -47.88 -22.11
C LYS A 480 -22.98 -49.02 -21.43
N LEU A 481 -22.38 -48.83 -20.25
CA LEU A 481 -21.56 -49.85 -19.56
C LEU A 481 -20.53 -50.57 -20.46
N LYS A 482 -20.13 -49.96 -21.59
CA LYS A 482 -19.10 -50.52 -22.47
C LYS A 482 -17.78 -50.41 -21.73
N LYS A 483 -17.15 -51.56 -21.45
CA LYS A 483 -15.83 -51.69 -20.82
C LYS A 483 -14.79 -50.94 -21.65
N ARG A 484 -14.56 -49.66 -21.32
CA ARG A 484 -13.55 -48.82 -21.95
C ARG A 484 -12.27 -48.88 -21.13
N SER A 485 -11.29 -49.67 -21.57
CA SER A 485 -9.96 -49.64 -20.98
C SER A 485 -9.19 -48.42 -21.50
N ILE A 486 -8.86 -47.49 -20.61
CA ILE A 486 -7.98 -46.35 -20.91
C ILE A 486 -6.60 -46.67 -20.33
N THR A 487 -5.63 -46.89 -21.22
CA THR A 487 -4.22 -47.15 -20.88
C THR A 487 -3.53 -45.88 -20.39
N ASN A 488 -2.64 -46.00 -19.40
CA ASN A 488 -1.89 -44.88 -18.82
C ASN A 488 -1.08 -44.09 -19.87
N TRP A 489 -0.61 -44.76 -20.94
CA TRP A 489 0.13 -44.11 -22.03
C TRP A 489 -0.65 -42.96 -22.69
N LYS A 490 -1.97 -43.09 -22.81
CA LYS A 490 -2.83 -42.06 -23.39
C LYS A 490 -3.02 -40.84 -22.48
N LEU A 491 -2.62 -40.92 -21.21
CA LEU A 491 -2.82 -39.88 -20.20
C LEU A 491 -1.58 -39.01 -19.99
N TYR A 492 -0.37 -39.54 -20.17
CA TYR A 492 0.87 -38.76 -19.99
C TYR A 492 0.96 -37.54 -20.92
N PRO A 493 0.52 -37.58 -22.19
CA PRO A 493 0.50 -36.40 -23.05
C PRO A 493 -0.35 -35.25 -22.49
N TRP A 494 -1.41 -35.54 -21.73
CA TRP A 494 -2.24 -34.51 -21.10
C TRP A 494 -1.50 -33.80 -19.98
N VAL A 495 -0.80 -34.54 -19.10
CA VAL A 495 0.04 -33.93 -18.06
C VAL A 495 1.18 -33.12 -18.70
N ALA A 496 1.83 -33.67 -19.72
CA ALA A 496 2.89 -33.00 -20.45
C ALA A 496 2.39 -31.74 -21.16
N GLY A 497 1.20 -31.75 -21.76
CA GLY A 497 0.59 -30.59 -22.41
C GLY A 497 0.26 -29.46 -21.43
N ILE A 498 -0.28 -29.79 -20.25
CA ILE A 498 -0.53 -28.81 -19.18
C ILE A 498 0.79 -28.21 -18.69
N LEU A 499 1.82 -29.04 -18.50
CA LEU A 499 3.15 -28.58 -18.10
C LEU A 499 3.82 -27.73 -19.19
N ALA A 500 3.69 -28.10 -20.46
CA ALA A 500 4.24 -27.34 -21.57
C ALA A 500 3.61 -25.94 -21.66
N ALA A 501 2.28 -25.84 -21.48
CA ALA A 501 1.61 -24.54 -21.41
C ALA A 501 2.14 -23.69 -20.25
N ASP A 502 2.36 -24.28 -19.07
CA ASP A 502 2.96 -23.58 -17.92
C ASP A 502 4.38 -23.07 -18.25
N VAL A 503 5.22 -23.94 -18.81
CA VAL A 503 6.60 -23.60 -19.20
C VAL A 503 6.63 -22.50 -20.27
N LEU A 504 5.69 -22.48 -21.21
CA LEU A 504 5.58 -21.41 -22.21
C LEU A 504 5.24 -20.06 -21.57
N ILE A 505 4.31 -20.04 -20.60
CA ILE A 505 3.97 -18.81 -19.85
C ILE A 505 5.16 -18.34 -19.01
N LEU A 506 5.87 -19.25 -18.33
CA LEU A 506 7.06 -18.93 -17.54
C LEU A 506 8.22 -18.44 -18.42
N ALA A 507 8.41 -19.03 -19.61
CA ALA A 507 9.41 -18.59 -20.57
C ALA A 507 9.09 -17.19 -21.11
N PHE A 508 7.82 -16.90 -21.39
CA PHE A 508 7.36 -15.56 -21.75
C PHE A 508 7.64 -14.56 -20.62
N TRP A 509 7.35 -14.92 -19.37
CA TRP A 509 7.63 -14.07 -18.21
C TRP A 509 9.13 -13.83 -18.01
N GLN A 510 9.96 -14.87 -18.12
CA GLN A 510 11.41 -14.72 -17.98
C GLN A 510 12.03 -13.90 -19.12
N GLY A 511 11.56 -14.10 -20.35
CA GLY A 511 12.12 -13.46 -21.54
C GLY A 511 11.76 -11.98 -21.64
N LEU A 512 10.49 -11.63 -21.41
CA LEU A 512 9.99 -10.26 -21.57
C LEU A 512 9.80 -9.52 -20.25
N GLY A 513 9.59 -10.24 -19.15
CA GLY A 513 9.27 -9.67 -17.84
C GLY A 513 10.43 -9.04 -17.09
N ASN A 514 11.67 -9.28 -17.54
CA ASN A 514 12.91 -8.83 -16.88
C ASN A 514 12.91 -9.09 -15.36
N ILE A 515 12.80 -10.36 -14.97
CA ILE A 515 12.76 -10.78 -13.55
C ILE A 515 14.11 -10.47 -12.90
N ARG A 516 14.12 -9.54 -11.95
CA ARG A 516 15.32 -9.06 -11.24
C ARG A 516 15.08 -8.89 -9.75
N SER A 517 16.16 -8.88 -8.99
CA SER A 517 16.15 -8.42 -7.59
C SER A 517 16.30 -6.91 -7.57
N GLU A 518 15.42 -6.21 -6.87
CA GLU A 518 15.45 -4.76 -6.72
C GLU A 518 15.38 -4.40 -5.23
N SER A 519 16.24 -3.50 -4.77
CA SER A 519 16.20 -2.96 -3.42
C SER A 519 15.13 -1.88 -3.34
N ARG A 520 14.13 -2.07 -2.50
CA ARG A 520 13.05 -1.11 -2.30
C ARG A 520 13.02 -0.65 -0.85
N ILE A 521 12.76 0.64 -0.64
CA ILE A 521 12.67 1.30 0.68
C ILE A 521 11.19 1.46 1.03
N GLY A 522 10.81 1.24 2.28
CA GLY A 522 9.49 1.64 2.79
C GLY A 522 8.29 0.99 2.10
N ILE A 523 8.45 -0.22 1.56
CA ILE A 523 7.39 -0.94 0.83
C ILE A 523 6.14 -1.12 1.69
N ASP A 524 6.33 -1.32 2.99
CA ASP A 524 5.26 -1.74 3.91
C ASP A 524 4.64 -0.55 4.66
N SER A 525 5.00 0.70 4.33
CA SER A 525 4.68 1.94 5.08
C SER A 525 5.12 1.98 6.55
N LEU A 526 5.47 0.84 7.14
CA LEU A 526 5.94 0.65 8.52
C LEU A 526 7.44 0.93 8.67
N THR A 527 8.22 0.73 7.60
CA THR A 527 9.69 0.65 7.63
C THR A 527 10.33 1.71 6.72
N LYS A 528 10.13 2.99 7.04
CA LYS A 528 10.50 4.13 6.18
C LYS A 528 12.01 4.23 5.85
N TYR A 529 12.89 3.79 6.75
CA TYR A 529 14.36 3.86 6.59
C TYR A 529 15.05 2.49 6.48
N GLN A 530 14.28 1.46 6.13
CA GLN A 530 14.82 0.13 5.88
C GLN A 530 14.62 -0.20 4.41
N TYR A 531 15.62 -0.85 3.82
CA TYR A 531 15.50 -1.41 2.49
C TYR A 531 15.58 -2.93 2.55
N THR A 532 14.79 -3.57 1.69
CA THR A 532 14.81 -5.02 1.52
C THR A 532 14.87 -5.37 0.04
N ASN A 533 15.47 -6.50 -0.27
CA ASN A 533 15.53 -7.00 -1.64
C ASN A 533 14.23 -7.71 -1.96
N VAL A 534 13.56 -7.32 -3.05
CA VAL A 534 12.35 -7.96 -3.54
C VAL A 534 12.51 -8.37 -5.00
N CYS A 535 11.81 -9.42 -5.40
CA CYS A 535 11.75 -9.80 -6.80
C CYS A 535 10.72 -8.93 -7.52
N SER A 536 11.17 -8.16 -8.50
CA SER A 536 10.32 -7.27 -9.31
C SER A 536 10.41 -7.64 -10.79
N SER A 537 9.33 -7.36 -11.51
CA SER A 537 9.24 -7.48 -12.97
C SER A 537 8.68 -6.19 -13.56
N ASN A 538 8.91 -5.99 -14.86
CA ASN A 538 8.29 -4.89 -15.59
C ASN A 538 6.79 -5.15 -15.85
N ASP A 539 6.13 -4.20 -16.51
CA ASP A 539 4.69 -4.27 -16.85
C ASP A 539 4.34 -5.51 -17.68
N GLN A 540 5.22 -5.93 -18.61
CA GLN A 540 5.04 -7.15 -19.40
C GLN A 540 5.08 -8.40 -18.52
N GLY A 541 5.96 -8.42 -17.51
CA GLY A 541 6.02 -9.48 -16.51
C GLY A 541 4.78 -9.51 -15.62
N SER A 542 4.21 -8.36 -15.29
CA SER A 542 2.94 -8.28 -14.57
C SER A 542 1.79 -8.92 -15.36
N ILE A 543 1.73 -8.68 -16.68
CA ILE A 543 0.77 -9.36 -17.56
C ILE A 543 0.96 -10.89 -17.52
N ALA A 544 2.21 -11.35 -17.61
CA ALA A 544 2.52 -12.78 -17.55
C ALA A 544 2.12 -13.43 -16.22
N LEU A 545 2.33 -12.72 -15.09
CA LEU A 545 1.85 -13.14 -13.77
C LEU A 545 0.33 -13.31 -13.75
N TYR A 546 -0.44 -12.34 -14.28
CA TYR A 546 -1.90 -12.46 -14.31
C TYR A 546 -2.37 -13.63 -15.18
N ILE A 547 -1.75 -13.85 -16.34
CA ILE A 547 -2.04 -15.01 -17.20
C ILE A 547 -1.75 -16.31 -16.44
N LEU A 548 -0.62 -16.39 -15.73
CA LEU A 548 -0.24 -17.55 -14.93
C LEU A 548 -1.23 -17.83 -13.79
N LEU A 549 -1.70 -16.78 -13.10
CA LEU A 549 -2.70 -16.90 -12.04
C LEU A 549 -4.05 -17.38 -12.58
N VAL A 550 -4.51 -16.86 -13.72
CA VAL A 550 -5.73 -17.32 -14.39
C VAL A 550 -5.59 -18.78 -14.82
N PHE A 551 -4.45 -19.14 -15.40
CA PHE A 551 -4.16 -20.53 -15.80
C PHE A 551 -4.20 -21.49 -14.60
N HIS A 552 -3.60 -21.13 -13.47
CA HIS A 552 -3.69 -21.89 -12.23
C HIS A 552 -5.11 -21.96 -11.66
N GLY A 553 -5.85 -20.84 -11.69
CA GLY A 553 -7.24 -20.76 -11.23
C GLY A 553 -8.16 -21.70 -12.02
N ILE A 554 -8.06 -21.70 -13.35
CA ILE A 554 -8.85 -22.59 -14.22
C ILE A 554 -8.52 -24.06 -13.93
N LYS A 555 -7.23 -24.43 -13.83
CA LYS A 555 -6.80 -25.80 -13.49
C LYS A 555 -7.42 -26.26 -12.16
N LEU A 556 -7.41 -25.40 -11.14
CA LEU A 556 -7.98 -25.70 -9.83
C LEU A 556 -9.51 -25.83 -9.87
N LEU A 557 -10.22 -24.95 -10.59
CA LEU A 557 -11.67 -25.02 -10.75
C LEU A 557 -12.11 -26.31 -11.46
N VAL A 558 -11.42 -26.69 -12.54
CA VAL A 558 -11.66 -27.96 -13.23
C VAL A 558 -11.37 -29.14 -12.30
N ALA A 559 -10.29 -29.09 -11.52
CA ALA A 559 -9.98 -30.13 -10.54
C ALA A 559 -11.07 -30.25 -9.46
N CYS A 560 -11.61 -29.14 -8.96
CA CYS A 560 -12.73 -29.12 -8.01
C CYS A 560 -13.99 -29.73 -8.62
N PHE A 561 -14.34 -29.34 -9.85
CA PHE A 561 -15.52 -29.84 -10.56
C PHE A 561 -15.45 -31.36 -10.78
N ILE A 562 -14.32 -31.86 -11.29
CA ILE A 562 -14.12 -33.30 -11.51
C ILE A 562 -14.14 -34.04 -10.16
N SER A 563 -13.47 -33.50 -9.13
CA SER A 563 -13.45 -34.09 -7.79
C SER A 563 -14.85 -34.18 -7.16
N PHE A 564 -15.70 -33.18 -7.42
CA PHE A 564 -17.09 -33.20 -6.98
C PHE A 564 -17.89 -34.31 -7.69
N LYS A 565 -17.73 -34.48 -9.00
CA LYS A 565 -18.44 -35.50 -9.78
C LYS A 565 -18.05 -36.94 -9.41
N ILE A 566 -16.79 -37.20 -9.10
CA ILE A 566 -16.32 -38.56 -8.77
C ILE A 566 -16.59 -38.97 -7.31
N LYS A 567 -16.96 -38.03 -6.44
CA LYS A 567 -17.14 -38.28 -4.99
C LYS A 567 -18.23 -39.31 -4.69
N VAL A 568 -19.24 -39.44 -5.57
CA VAL A 568 -20.37 -40.37 -5.40
C VAL A 568 -19.97 -41.84 -5.64
N VAL A 569 -18.80 -42.08 -6.23
CA VAL A 569 -18.37 -43.44 -6.61
C VAL A 569 -17.69 -44.13 -5.44
N ASP A 570 -18.44 -45.02 -4.77
CA ASP A 570 -18.00 -45.81 -3.60
C ASP A 570 -17.69 -47.27 -3.94
N ILE A 571 -16.82 -47.50 -4.91
CA ILE A 571 -16.28 -48.84 -5.19
C ILE A 571 -14.96 -48.99 -4.42
N ASP A 572 -14.78 -50.09 -3.67
CA ASP A 572 -13.59 -50.32 -2.83
C ASP A 572 -12.25 -50.22 -3.58
N GLU A 573 -12.25 -50.53 -4.88
CA GLU A 573 -11.10 -50.41 -5.78
C GLU A 573 -10.83 -48.96 -6.21
N PHE A 574 -11.83 -48.08 -6.16
CA PHE A 574 -11.79 -46.66 -6.51
C PHE A 574 -11.94 -45.69 -5.31
N ASN A 575 -11.94 -46.20 -4.07
CA ASN A 575 -11.98 -45.40 -2.83
C ASN A 575 -10.76 -44.44 -2.68
N GLU A 576 -9.85 -44.41 -3.65
CA GLU A 576 -8.81 -43.39 -3.80
C GLU A 576 -9.37 -42.00 -4.19
N SER A 577 -10.55 -41.92 -4.79
CA SER A 577 -11.17 -40.66 -5.24
C SER A 577 -11.40 -39.67 -4.08
N LYS A 578 -11.78 -40.17 -2.90
CA LYS A 578 -12.08 -39.37 -1.70
C LYS A 578 -10.84 -38.60 -1.18
N PRO A 579 -9.69 -39.25 -0.88
CA PRO A 579 -8.47 -38.53 -0.50
C PRO A 579 -8.00 -37.48 -1.53
N ILE A 580 -8.17 -37.77 -2.83
CA ILE A 580 -7.80 -36.81 -3.88
C ILE A 580 -8.72 -35.59 -3.83
N ALA A 581 -10.03 -35.79 -3.75
CA ALA A 581 -11.00 -34.70 -3.62
C ALA A 581 -10.72 -33.85 -2.38
N SER A 582 -10.45 -34.46 -1.23
CA SER A 582 -10.04 -33.76 -0.01
C SER A 582 -8.77 -32.93 -0.20
N SER A 583 -7.78 -33.45 -0.92
CA SER A 583 -6.53 -32.72 -1.20
C SER A 583 -6.80 -31.47 -2.06
N VAL A 584 -7.63 -31.59 -3.09
CA VAL A 584 -8.03 -30.46 -3.94
C VAL A 584 -8.79 -29.40 -3.14
N TYR A 585 -9.74 -29.81 -2.29
CA TYR A 585 -10.50 -28.87 -1.46
C TYR A 585 -9.64 -28.15 -0.42
N ILE A 586 -8.63 -28.81 0.15
CA ILE A 586 -7.67 -28.16 1.07
C ILE A 586 -6.87 -27.08 0.34
N ILE A 587 -6.40 -27.34 -0.88
CA ILE A 587 -5.69 -26.34 -1.69
C ILE A 587 -6.60 -25.14 -1.94
N THR A 588 -7.86 -25.37 -2.35
CA THR A 588 -8.84 -24.30 -2.57
C THR A 588 -9.12 -23.51 -1.30
N PHE A 589 -9.33 -24.17 -0.16
CA PHE A 589 -9.58 -23.51 1.12
C PHE A 589 -8.40 -22.66 1.57
N CYS A 590 -7.16 -23.13 1.38
CA CYS A 590 -5.99 -22.33 1.71
C CYS A 590 -5.85 -21.07 0.83
N LEU A 591 -6.28 -21.11 -0.44
CA LEU A 591 -6.30 -19.90 -1.28
C LEU A 591 -7.30 -18.84 -0.77
N PHE A 592 -8.44 -19.27 -0.20
CA PHE A 592 -9.38 -18.36 0.46
C PHE A 592 -8.80 -17.65 1.69
N ILE A 593 -7.76 -18.22 2.33
CA ILE A 593 -7.05 -17.60 3.45
C ILE A 593 -5.91 -16.70 2.94
N VAL A 594 -5.11 -17.18 1.99
CA VAL A 594 -3.91 -16.47 1.52
C VAL A 594 -4.28 -15.17 0.80
N ILE A 595 -5.29 -15.17 -0.08
CA ILE A 595 -5.62 -13.99 -0.91
C ILE A 595 -6.02 -12.78 -0.05
N PRO A 596 -6.95 -12.88 0.92
CA PRO A 596 -7.28 -11.75 1.80
C PRO A 596 -6.10 -11.28 2.65
N LEU A 597 -5.26 -12.19 3.13
CA LEU A 597 -4.06 -11.83 3.90
C LEU A 597 -3.07 -11.03 3.05
N MET A 598 -2.93 -11.33 1.76
CA MET A 598 -2.06 -10.58 0.83
C MET A 598 -2.56 -9.16 0.53
N VAL A 599 -3.85 -8.88 0.72
CA VAL A 599 -4.40 -7.52 0.56
C VAL A 599 -4.17 -6.67 1.82
N SER A 600 -3.94 -7.29 2.97
CA SER A 600 -3.70 -6.57 4.23
C SER A 600 -2.28 -5.97 4.26
N PRO A 601 -2.10 -4.73 4.77
CA PRO A 601 -0.78 -4.15 4.97
C PRO A 601 0.03 -5.01 5.94
N GLN A 602 1.08 -5.65 5.44
CA GLN A 602 1.93 -6.56 6.21
C GLN A 602 3.37 -6.44 5.74
N SER A 603 4.31 -6.79 6.63
CA SER A 603 5.71 -6.83 6.26
C SER A 603 5.95 -7.83 5.11
N VAL A 604 6.89 -7.55 4.22
CA VAL A 604 7.31 -8.49 3.16
C VAL A 604 7.68 -9.86 3.74
N THR A 605 8.35 -9.87 4.91
CA THR A 605 8.71 -11.09 5.63
C THR A 605 7.47 -11.90 6.03
N SER A 606 6.42 -11.25 6.53
CA SER A 606 5.15 -11.89 6.89
C SER A 606 4.43 -12.47 5.66
N GLN A 607 4.45 -11.76 4.54
CA GLN A 607 3.86 -12.23 3.28
C GLN A 607 4.56 -13.50 2.78
N VAL A 608 5.89 -13.47 2.70
CA VAL A 608 6.72 -14.62 2.29
C VAL A 608 6.51 -15.81 3.24
N THR A 609 6.47 -15.56 4.55
CA THR A 609 6.23 -16.60 5.56
C THR A 609 4.87 -17.26 5.35
N THR A 610 3.82 -16.46 5.15
CA THR A 610 2.45 -16.95 4.94
C THR A 610 2.37 -17.85 3.70
N ILE A 611 2.96 -17.43 2.58
CA ILE A 611 3.00 -18.23 1.35
C ILE A 611 3.70 -19.57 1.58
N CYS A 612 4.88 -19.56 2.20
CA CYS A 612 5.65 -20.78 2.44
C CYS A 612 4.95 -21.74 3.41
N VAL A 613 4.42 -21.23 4.52
CA VAL A 613 3.71 -22.06 5.51
C VAL A 613 2.46 -22.68 4.90
N CYS A 614 1.65 -21.90 4.17
CA CYS A 614 0.47 -22.45 3.48
C CYS A 614 0.86 -23.49 2.44
N ALA A 615 1.91 -23.25 1.63
CA ALA A 615 2.40 -24.22 0.65
C ALA A 615 2.88 -25.51 1.33
N ILE A 616 3.64 -25.43 2.43
CA ILE A 616 4.14 -26.59 3.16
C ILE A 616 2.99 -27.38 3.79
N VAL A 617 2.06 -26.71 4.48
CA VAL A 617 0.95 -27.36 5.18
C VAL A 617 0.02 -28.04 4.19
N THR A 618 -0.37 -27.36 3.11
CA THR A 618 -1.27 -27.93 2.08
C THR A 618 -0.65 -29.14 1.39
N THR A 619 0.62 -29.05 1.01
CA THR A 619 1.32 -30.17 0.34
C THR A 619 1.57 -31.33 1.30
N LEU A 620 1.96 -31.07 2.55
CA LEU A 620 2.18 -32.11 3.55
C LEU A 620 0.87 -32.87 3.88
N ILE A 621 -0.23 -32.15 4.12
CA ILE A 621 -1.53 -32.79 4.38
C ILE A 621 -1.97 -33.59 3.15
N SER A 622 -1.77 -33.06 1.94
CA SER A 622 -2.08 -33.79 0.70
C SER A 622 -1.28 -35.08 0.59
N ILE A 623 0.02 -35.07 0.93
CA ILE A 623 0.86 -36.28 0.96
C ILE A 623 0.30 -37.29 1.99
N ILE A 624 -0.04 -36.83 3.19
CA ILE A 624 -0.59 -37.70 4.24
C ILE A 624 -1.91 -38.35 3.78
N LEU A 625 -2.81 -37.60 3.13
CA LEU A 625 -4.08 -38.13 2.62
C LEU A 625 -3.88 -39.12 1.47
N LEU A 626 -3.04 -38.77 0.49
CA LEU A 626 -2.83 -39.54 -0.74
C LEU A 626 -2.01 -40.83 -0.53
N PHE A 627 -1.01 -40.78 0.35
CA PHE A 627 -0.07 -41.89 0.57
C PHE A 627 -0.27 -42.58 1.91
N GLY A 628 -0.64 -41.84 2.96
CA GLY A 628 -0.84 -42.42 4.30
C GLY A 628 -1.91 -43.49 4.33
N SER A 629 -3.04 -43.27 3.66
CA SER A 629 -4.12 -44.27 3.52
C SER A 629 -3.63 -45.57 2.84
N LYS A 630 -2.79 -45.45 1.80
CA LYS A 630 -2.25 -46.59 1.06
C LYS A 630 -1.22 -47.37 1.85
N PHE A 631 -0.28 -46.66 2.48
CA PHE A 631 0.76 -47.28 3.30
C PHE A 631 0.17 -47.93 4.54
N TYR A 632 -0.83 -47.30 5.17
CA TYR A 632 -1.58 -47.91 6.27
C TYR A 632 -2.31 -49.18 5.85
N LYS A 633 -3.02 -49.17 4.71
CA LYS A 633 -3.70 -50.36 4.18
C LYS A 633 -2.70 -51.49 3.87
N MET A 634 -1.52 -51.15 3.35
CA MET A 634 -0.44 -52.11 3.08
C MET A 634 0.16 -52.73 4.35
N ILE A 635 0.33 -51.94 5.43
CA ILE A 635 0.85 -52.44 6.71
C ILE A 635 -0.20 -53.31 7.42
N THR A 636 -1.46 -52.85 7.46
CA THR A 636 -2.54 -53.52 8.22
C THR A 636 -3.07 -54.77 7.56
N GLN A 637 -3.23 -54.78 6.23
CA GLN A 637 -3.67 -55.98 5.49
C GLN A 637 -2.51 -56.94 5.22
N GLY A 638 -1.29 -56.57 5.64
CA GLY A 638 -0.06 -57.29 5.40
C GLY A 638 0.28 -57.38 3.90
N ALA A 639 1.50 -57.77 3.60
CA ALA A 639 1.89 -58.23 2.27
C ALA A 639 1.20 -59.57 1.87
N ALA A 640 0.01 -59.89 2.41
CA ALA A 640 -0.72 -61.15 2.32
C ALA A 640 -1.23 -61.50 0.90
N LEU A 641 -0.73 -60.81 -0.13
CA LEU A 641 -0.94 -61.13 -1.54
C LEU A 641 0.34 -61.49 -2.30
N ASN A 642 1.53 -61.47 -1.68
CA ASN A 642 2.72 -62.06 -2.30
C ASN A 642 2.70 -63.60 -2.27
N GLN A 643 1.81 -64.25 -1.50
CA GLN A 643 1.75 -65.72 -1.43
C GLN A 643 0.54 -66.36 -2.10
N THR A 644 -0.58 -65.67 -2.34
CA THR A 644 -1.72 -66.34 -3.02
C THR A 644 -1.47 -66.62 -4.50
N PHE A 645 -0.44 -66.04 -5.11
CA PHE A 645 -0.01 -66.39 -6.48
C PHE A 645 1.19 -67.34 -6.54
N ALA A 646 1.87 -67.64 -5.43
CA ALA A 646 2.90 -68.68 -5.43
C ALA A 646 2.32 -70.10 -5.36
N SER A 647 1.05 -70.25 -4.96
CA SER A 647 0.38 -71.56 -4.91
C SER A 647 -1.01 -71.54 -5.57
N SER A 648 -1.10 -71.13 -6.83
CA SER A 648 -2.23 -71.52 -7.68
C SER A 648 -1.82 -71.76 -9.14
N SER A 649 -0.61 -72.26 -9.37
CA SER A 649 -0.21 -72.88 -10.64
C SER A 649 -0.79 -74.30 -10.84
N LYS A 650 -1.75 -74.73 -10.00
CA LYS A 650 -2.42 -76.04 -10.10
C LYS A 650 -3.92 -76.01 -10.43
N SER A 651 -4.52 -74.84 -10.70
CA SER A 651 -5.94 -74.81 -11.13
C SER A 651 -6.15 -74.81 -12.65
N SER A 652 -5.11 -74.63 -13.47
CA SER A 652 -5.24 -74.74 -14.94
C SER A 652 -5.38 -76.18 -15.44
N SER A 653 -5.13 -77.19 -14.59
CA SER A 653 -5.29 -78.60 -14.97
C SER A 653 -6.71 -79.15 -14.72
N PHE A 654 -7.53 -78.49 -13.88
CA PHE A 654 -8.86 -79.01 -13.57
C PHE A 654 -9.92 -78.57 -14.61
N SER A 655 -9.86 -77.32 -15.08
CA SER A 655 -10.82 -76.80 -16.07
C SER A 655 -10.68 -77.46 -17.44
N GLN A 656 -9.46 -77.81 -17.87
CA GLN A 656 -9.25 -78.57 -19.12
C GLN A 656 -9.70 -80.05 -19.03
N SER A 657 -9.85 -80.59 -17.82
CA SER A 657 -10.36 -81.97 -17.64
C SER A 657 -11.89 -82.05 -17.72
N LEU A 658 -12.60 -80.94 -17.48
CA LEU A 658 -14.06 -80.90 -17.51
C LEU A 658 -14.64 -80.59 -18.90
N GLU A 659 -13.92 -79.88 -19.76
CA GLU A 659 -14.37 -79.64 -21.14
C GLU A 659 -14.14 -80.84 -22.07
N LYS A 660 -13.13 -81.69 -21.80
CA LYS A 660 -12.91 -82.92 -22.58
C LYS A 660 -13.87 -84.07 -22.28
N LYS A 661 -14.78 -83.92 -21.32
CA LYS A 661 -15.77 -84.96 -20.97
C LYS A 661 -17.21 -84.66 -21.42
N LYS A 662 -17.44 -83.60 -22.19
CA LYS A 662 -18.78 -83.26 -22.70
C LYS A 662 -19.05 -83.65 -24.17
N THR A 663 -18.13 -84.36 -24.81
CA THR A 663 -18.34 -84.94 -26.14
C THR A 663 -18.07 -86.44 -26.07
N GLY A 664 -19.11 -87.21 -25.79
CA GLY A 664 -19.03 -88.67 -25.66
C GLY A 664 -20.43 -89.23 -25.39
N GLU A 665 -21.10 -89.51 -26.51
CA GLU A 665 -22.17 -90.48 -26.79
C GLU A 665 -22.94 -91.16 -25.65
N GLU A 666 -24.27 -91.13 -25.83
CA GLU A 666 -25.23 -92.25 -25.78
C GLU A 666 -24.97 -93.37 -24.76
N ASP A 667 -25.89 -93.52 -23.79
CA ASP A 667 -26.82 -94.66 -23.78
C ASP A 667 -27.77 -94.61 -22.58
N ASP A 668 -28.98 -95.11 -22.87
CA ASP A 668 -30.13 -95.27 -21.99
C ASP A 668 -29.84 -96.06 -20.70
N SER A 669 -30.47 -95.66 -19.60
CA SER A 669 -31.34 -96.55 -18.80
C SER A 669 -31.88 -95.87 -17.54
N GLU A 670 -33.15 -96.17 -17.32
CA GLU A 670 -34.00 -95.79 -16.20
C GLU A 670 -33.43 -96.22 -14.84
N SER A 671 -33.69 -95.42 -13.81
CA SER A 671 -34.57 -95.79 -12.68
C SER A 671 -34.21 -95.09 -11.37
N SER A 672 -35.25 -94.54 -10.77
CA SER A 672 -35.54 -94.54 -9.32
C SER A 672 -34.72 -93.66 -8.36
N GLU A 673 -35.39 -92.57 -8.00
CA GLU A 673 -35.89 -92.30 -6.64
C GLU A 673 -35.01 -91.65 -5.56
N GLU A 674 -35.67 -90.65 -4.97
CA GLU A 674 -35.65 -90.16 -3.59
C GLU A 674 -34.73 -89.00 -3.15
N ASN A 675 -35.42 -87.86 -3.02
CA ASN A 675 -35.57 -87.06 -1.80
C ASN A 675 -34.37 -86.31 -1.22
N GLY A 676 -34.43 -84.97 -1.36
CA GLY A 676 -33.65 -84.08 -0.51
C GLY A 676 -33.84 -82.59 -0.83
N LYS A 677 -34.99 -82.02 -0.46
CA LYS A 677 -35.18 -80.56 -0.37
C LYS A 677 -34.11 -79.95 0.54
N LYS A 678 -33.17 -79.16 0.01
CA LYS A 678 -32.42 -78.16 0.78
C LYS A 678 -32.33 -76.85 0.00
N ALA A 679 -32.72 -75.79 0.71
CA ALA A 679 -32.90 -74.44 0.22
C ALA A 679 -31.66 -73.87 -0.48
N ILE A 680 -31.89 -73.29 -1.66
CA ILE A 680 -30.92 -72.51 -2.42
C ILE A 680 -30.77 -71.17 -1.71
N VAL A 681 -29.76 -71.05 -0.86
CA VAL A 681 -29.26 -69.76 -0.40
C VAL A 681 -28.40 -69.20 -1.54
N VAL A 682 -29.00 -68.33 -2.35
CA VAL A 682 -28.31 -67.54 -3.36
C VAL A 682 -27.35 -66.59 -2.63
N THR A 683 -26.11 -67.03 -2.44
CA THR A 683 -25.04 -66.12 -2.06
C THR A 683 -24.55 -65.53 -3.37
N GLN A 684 -24.84 -64.25 -3.61
CA GLN A 684 -24.24 -63.47 -4.69
C GLN A 684 -22.72 -63.42 -4.48
N GLN A 685 -22.01 -64.45 -4.96
CA GLN A 685 -20.60 -64.31 -5.26
C GLN A 685 -20.52 -63.42 -6.50
N SER A 686 -20.15 -62.16 -6.26
CA SER A 686 -19.76 -61.21 -7.29
C SER A 686 -18.84 -61.90 -8.29
N VAL A 687 -19.27 -61.96 -9.55
CA VAL A 687 -18.46 -62.45 -10.67
C VAL A 687 -17.24 -61.55 -10.76
N LEU A 688 -16.13 -62.01 -10.18
CA LEU A 688 -14.86 -61.30 -10.13
C LEU A 688 -14.28 -61.27 -11.56
N ALA A 689 -14.36 -60.12 -12.23
CA ALA A 689 -13.75 -59.95 -13.54
C ALA A 689 -12.22 -60.05 -13.42
N HIS A 690 -11.66 -61.16 -13.92
CA HIS A 690 -10.21 -61.35 -14.05
C HIS A 690 -9.65 -60.38 -15.10
N PHE A 691 -8.68 -59.55 -14.71
CA PHE A 691 -7.87 -58.75 -15.62
C PHE A 691 -6.44 -59.30 -15.60
N SER A 692 -6.12 -60.12 -16.60
CA SER A 692 -4.73 -60.50 -16.89
C SER A 692 -3.99 -59.30 -17.46
N SER A 693 -2.76 -59.08 -17.01
CA SER A 693 -1.84 -58.10 -17.58
C SER A 693 -1.15 -58.70 -18.81
N ASP A 694 -1.16 -57.93 -19.88
CA ASP A 694 -0.57 -58.23 -21.19
C ASP A 694 0.88 -58.75 -21.06
N THR A 695 1.07 -60.01 -21.44
CA THR A 695 2.30 -60.46 -22.08
C THR A 695 1.95 -60.65 -23.56
N GLU A 696 2.78 -60.06 -24.41
CA GLU A 696 2.75 -60.13 -25.86
C GLU A 696 2.71 -61.60 -26.30
N ASP A 697 1.64 -62.00 -26.99
CA ASP A 697 1.65 -63.18 -27.85
C ASP A 697 1.17 -62.73 -29.24
N ASP A 698 2.05 -62.98 -30.19
CA ASP A 698 1.97 -62.68 -31.60
C ASP A 698 0.81 -63.41 -32.32
N GLU A 699 0.31 -62.73 -33.35
CA GLU A 699 -0.15 -63.24 -34.65
C GLU A 699 -0.83 -64.64 -34.70
N ASN A 700 -2.12 -64.64 -35.01
CA ASN A 700 -2.57 -65.20 -36.30
C ASN A 700 -4.01 -64.82 -36.67
N GLU A 701 -4.13 -64.39 -37.91
CA GLU A 701 -5.35 -64.25 -38.69
C GLU A 701 -6.13 -65.57 -38.73
N THR A 702 -7.46 -65.52 -38.74
CA THR A 702 -8.27 -65.91 -39.91
C THR A 702 -9.76 -65.72 -39.65
N GLN A 703 -10.42 -65.12 -40.66
CA GLN A 703 -11.77 -65.45 -41.17
C GLN A 703 -12.98 -65.28 -40.21
N GLN A 704 -14.18 -64.96 -40.66
CA GLN A 704 -14.79 -64.29 -41.81
C GLN A 704 -16.29 -64.40 -41.47
N ILE A 705 -17.11 -63.46 -41.92
CA ILE A 705 -18.53 -63.70 -42.28
C ILE A 705 -19.47 -63.95 -41.08
N ASP A 706 -20.29 -62.96 -40.71
CA ASP A 706 -21.64 -62.90 -41.26
C ASP A 706 -22.31 -61.55 -40.97
N GLU A 707 -22.92 -61.02 -42.02
CA GLU A 707 -23.82 -59.89 -42.00
C GLU A 707 -25.15 -60.33 -41.39
N GLU A 708 -25.68 -59.57 -40.45
CA GLU A 708 -27.13 -59.47 -40.30
C GLU A 708 -27.49 -58.05 -39.87
N LYS A 709 -28.03 -57.32 -40.85
CA LYS A 709 -28.92 -56.19 -40.65
C LYS A 709 -30.19 -56.76 -40.02
N ASP A 710 -30.75 -56.10 -39.02
CA ASP A 710 -32.19 -55.86 -39.01
C ASP A 710 -32.57 -54.66 -38.15
N GLU A 711 -33.16 -53.71 -38.88
CA GLU A 711 -34.36 -52.94 -38.59
C GLU A 711 -34.46 -52.15 -37.28
N GLN A 712 -34.28 -50.84 -37.48
CA GLN A 712 -35.00 -49.79 -36.78
C GLN A 712 -36.53 -50.02 -36.87
N ILE A 713 -37.18 -50.19 -35.72
CA ILE A 713 -38.59 -49.85 -35.55
C ILE A 713 -38.65 -48.69 -34.57
N ALA A 714 -38.67 -47.48 -35.13
CA ALA A 714 -39.10 -46.27 -34.45
C ALA A 714 -40.62 -46.20 -34.60
N GLY A 715 -41.33 -46.48 -33.51
CA GLY A 715 -42.79 -46.42 -33.43
C GLY A 715 -43.24 -45.45 -32.34
N SER A 716 -43.97 -44.44 -32.80
CA SER A 716 -45.13 -43.79 -32.16
C SER A 716 -44.96 -42.98 -30.87
N ASN A 717 -45.14 -41.67 -31.07
CA ASN A 717 -46.24 -40.87 -30.55
C ASN A 717 -46.25 -40.38 -29.08
N GLU A 718 -46.46 -39.06 -29.06
CA GLU A 718 -47.48 -38.35 -28.27
C GLU A 718 -47.16 -38.05 -26.80
N ASP A 719 -46.81 -36.77 -26.64
CA ASP A 719 -47.67 -35.79 -25.97
C ASP A 719 -47.71 -35.70 -24.44
N ILE A 720 -47.89 -34.43 -24.06
CA ILE A 720 -48.56 -33.93 -22.85
C ILE A 720 -47.66 -33.63 -21.63
N ILE A 721 -47.22 -32.37 -21.62
CA ILE A 721 -47.55 -31.32 -20.64
C ILE A 721 -47.11 -31.51 -19.17
N GLN A 722 -46.24 -30.57 -18.78
CA GLN A 722 -46.14 -29.80 -17.52
C GLN A 722 -46.81 -30.34 -16.24
N PRO A 723 -46.13 -30.10 -15.11
CA PRO A 723 -46.68 -29.10 -14.20
C PRO A 723 -45.69 -27.98 -13.88
N GLU A 724 -46.25 -26.77 -13.90
CA GLU A 724 -45.75 -25.56 -13.25
C GLU A 724 -45.69 -25.74 -11.73
N GLU A 725 -44.63 -25.24 -11.10
CA GLU A 725 -44.69 -24.73 -9.72
C GLU A 725 -43.65 -23.61 -9.55
N ASN A 726 -44.08 -22.40 -9.95
CA ASN A 726 -44.24 -21.24 -9.08
C ASN A 726 -43.24 -20.95 -7.92
N ILE A 727 -42.77 -19.69 -7.94
CA ILE A 727 -42.70 -18.70 -6.83
C ILE A 727 -41.32 -18.19 -6.38
N GLU A 728 -41.19 -16.86 -6.58
CA GLU A 728 -40.45 -15.83 -5.83
C GLU A 728 -38.93 -15.67 -6.01
N GLU A 729 -38.56 -15.01 -7.12
CA GLU A 729 -37.45 -14.06 -7.15
C GLU A 729 -37.94 -12.69 -6.65
N ASN A 730 -37.58 -12.28 -5.43
CA ASN A 730 -37.66 -10.89 -5.00
C ASN A 730 -36.55 -10.52 -4.01
N ASN A 731 -35.85 -9.44 -4.36
CA ASN A 731 -35.08 -8.53 -3.50
C ASN A 731 -33.76 -9.00 -2.86
N VAL A 732 -32.67 -8.98 -3.64
CA VAL A 732 -31.30 -8.82 -3.10
C VAL A 732 -30.52 -7.64 -3.72
N SER A 733 -31.06 -6.94 -4.73
CA SER A 733 -30.35 -5.82 -5.39
C SER A 733 -30.45 -4.45 -4.70
N VAL A 734 -31.09 -4.33 -3.52
CA VAL A 734 -31.25 -3.03 -2.81
C VAL A 734 -30.29 -2.85 -1.62
N ILE A 735 -29.48 -3.85 -1.25
CA ILE A 735 -28.59 -3.73 -0.07
C ILE A 735 -27.23 -3.10 -0.41
N GLN A 736 -26.79 -3.11 -1.69
CA GLN A 736 -25.48 -2.56 -2.05
C GLN A 736 -25.46 -1.06 -2.36
N SER A 737 -26.58 -0.44 -2.78
CA SER A 737 -26.62 1.01 -3.04
C SER A 737 -26.72 1.86 -1.77
N LYS A 738 -27.23 1.31 -0.65
CA LYS A 738 -27.36 2.04 0.62
C LYS A 738 -26.07 2.12 1.45
N ARG A 739 -25.07 1.28 1.15
CA ARG A 739 -23.77 1.34 1.83
C ARG A 739 -22.83 2.41 1.26
N LEU A 740 -23.04 2.83 0.01
CA LEU A 740 -22.23 3.89 -0.59
C LEU A 740 -22.68 5.31 -0.16
N SER A 741 -23.98 5.51 0.14
CA SER A 741 -24.49 6.81 0.57
C SER A 741 -24.16 7.17 2.02
N ASN A 742 -23.99 6.17 2.90
CA ASN A 742 -23.77 6.43 4.33
C ASN A 742 -22.30 6.67 4.71
N GLN A 743 -21.35 6.58 3.76
CA GLN A 743 -19.96 6.96 4.03
C GLN A 743 -19.66 8.44 3.78
N LEU A 744 -20.57 9.19 3.13
CA LEU A 744 -20.32 10.59 2.74
C LEU A 744 -20.91 11.65 3.69
N ASN A 745 -21.84 11.29 4.57
CA ASN A 745 -22.40 12.23 5.54
C ASN A 745 -22.12 11.72 6.96
N GLY A 746 -21.09 12.30 7.59
CA GLY A 746 -20.78 12.09 9.00
C GLY A 746 -21.82 12.74 9.90
N GLU A 747 -22.91 12.02 10.18
CA GLU A 747 -23.78 12.30 11.33
C GLU A 747 -23.70 11.11 12.30
N VAL A 748 -23.15 11.40 13.48
CA VAL A 748 -23.05 10.50 14.61
C VAL A 748 -24.45 10.38 15.22
N GLU A 749 -25.14 9.27 14.96
CA GLU A 749 -26.40 8.95 15.60
C GLU A 749 -26.11 8.49 17.04
N ILE A 750 -26.46 9.32 18.02
CA ILE A 750 -26.37 9.02 19.45
C ILE A 750 -27.50 8.05 19.79
N ASP A 751 -27.13 6.79 20.01
CA ASP A 751 -28.04 5.70 20.40
C ASP A 751 -28.59 5.97 21.82
N SER A 752 -29.88 6.30 21.91
CA SER A 752 -30.60 6.70 23.12
C SER A 752 -31.20 5.53 23.90
N ASN A 753 -30.56 4.35 23.87
CA ASN A 753 -31.03 3.15 24.56
C ASN A 753 -30.27 2.76 25.83
N ASN A 754 -29.55 3.69 26.46
CA ASN A 754 -29.20 3.55 27.88
C ASN A 754 -29.89 4.68 28.66
N LEU A 755 -30.92 4.27 29.41
CA LEU A 755 -31.71 5.04 30.38
C LEU A 755 -30.93 6.08 31.19
#